data_AF-A0AAF5DF67-F1
#
_entry.id   AF-A0AAF5DF67-F1
#
_cell.length_a   1.000
_cell.length_b   1.000
_cell.length_c   1.000
_cell.angle_alpha   90.00
_cell.angle_beta   90.00
_cell.angle_gamma   90.00
#
_symmetry.space_group_name_H-M   'P 1'
#
loop_
_entity.id
_entity.type
_entity.pdbx_description
1 polymer ?
#
loop_
_entity_poly.entity_id
_entity_poly.type
_entity_poly.pdbx_seq_one_letter_code
_entity_poly.pdbx_strand_id
1 'polypeptide(L)'
;MNYWPFYLFLISYFTIVKSNHLNNVGINNNITSVIKNKKVYGKWYFGGIASCGAALITHPLEVIKVHLQTQNRYDPEAKNFFNIILYIFKTYGILGFYAGISGSLLRQITYSTARFALYEFFKSTFLLLKNENPNTDVPFNYKIILAAFAGGISGLIGTPGDLVNVRMQNDIKVCVKKKRNYKNALDAIYVIIRDEGFMALFNGATMAILRAIAITIGQIAFYDQFKYIIISSSLFNLSDGIITHLIASIAASSTGTLLTQPIDVIKTRMMNAHIEEYGSIIEYITKTWKSGPLNFYNGFFPAWIRLAPHTTFIRAFVVLKVTDFVEKYGRNLTINDFDALPGFKNKIKEIGRPAIILLNKYALNITLNFLCNIESFNETKSKVLLLSFDDLSYNVLTKSFPNIYVYRFHSKPLEEKFKRGEGTYQFFQYFRASLSAYLTKVVDEFWMIQCDTIWRDDLFKNIENNESLKLENSYKVLLDSESDEGLLKNMTAGGYFKVKSSKETFDLFNFVKKNLENRLVTDNNMMSQYCYKYVTSKKDEALCKFIPTTIMSNWRLNVEKVKNLPLFLQYDGGAGSEEKFKKFEEIGALFVNLSTYNSGKISCIKERSDNPKESLKINLIMKESKAQNKLNILDRGLCWMAEFLINTFPFLEYYMRSWIYPDFSYILTI
;
A
#
# COMPACT_ATOMS: atom_id res chain seq x y z
N MET A 1 16.69 10.56 -25.20
CA MET A 1 17.58 11.61 -24.65
C MET A 1 17.94 11.21 -23.23
N ASN A 2 19.24 11.21 -22.90
CA ASN A 2 19.82 10.66 -21.67
C ASN A 2 19.24 11.30 -20.40
N TYR A 3 18.47 10.55 -19.61
CA TYR A 3 17.85 10.98 -18.35
C TYR A 3 18.84 11.09 -17.17
N TRP A 4 20.11 10.76 -17.37
CA TRP A 4 21.16 10.75 -16.35
C TRP A 4 21.33 12.08 -15.58
N PRO A 5 21.27 13.27 -16.21
CA PRO A 5 21.45 14.54 -15.50
C PRO A 5 20.33 14.83 -14.49
N PHE A 6 19.12 14.30 -14.71
CA PHE A 6 17.97 14.51 -13.82
C PHE A 6 18.08 13.67 -12.53
N TYR A 7 18.63 12.45 -12.62
CA TYR A 7 18.93 11.63 -11.44
C TYR A 7 20.00 12.28 -10.57
N LEU A 8 21.04 12.86 -11.16
CA LEU A 8 22.08 13.61 -10.44
C LEU A 8 21.51 14.87 -9.76
N PHE A 9 20.57 15.56 -10.40
CA PHE A 9 19.89 16.72 -9.80
C PHE A 9 18.99 16.33 -8.61
N LEU A 10 18.26 15.21 -8.69
CA LEU A 10 17.53 14.68 -7.54
C LEU A 10 18.48 14.34 -6.39
N ILE A 11 19.59 13.65 -6.68
CA ILE A 11 20.59 13.28 -5.68
C ILE A 11 21.23 14.53 -5.03
N SER A 12 21.59 15.55 -5.82
CA SER A 12 22.18 16.79 -5.31
C SER A 12 21.20 17.66 -4.51
N TYR A 13 19.94 17.73 -4.94
CA TYR A 13 18.89 18.42 -4.19
C TYR A 13 18.62 17.74 -2.83
N PHE A 14 18.59 16.41 -2.79
CA PHE A 14 18.43 15.65 -1.55
C PHE A 14 19.64 15.75 -0.61
N THR A 15 20.87 15.88 -1.11
CA THR A 15 22.05 16.14 -0.26
C THR A 15 22.10 17.57 0.29
N ILE A 16 21.70 18.58 -0.48
CA ILE A 16 21.66 19.99 -0.03
C ILE A 16 20.59 20.20 1.05
N VAL A 17 19.38 19.64 0.88
CA VAL A 17 18.31 19.73 1.90
C VAL A 17 18.69 19.01 3.19
N LYS A 18 19.48 17.93 3.10
CA LYS A 18 20.00 17.19 4.26
C LYS A 18 21.14 17.95 4.96
N SER A 19 22.01 18.64 4.23
CA SER A 19 23.12 19.43 4.77
C SER A 19 22.63 20.65 5.57
N ASN A 20 21.63 21.37 5.06
CA ASN A 20 21.10 22.57 5.73
C ASN A 20 20.27 22.26 6.98
N HIS A 21 19.80 21.03 7.17
CA HIS A 21 19.08 20.62 8.38
C HIS A 21 19.98 20.05 9.48
N LEU A 22 21.25 19.74 9.18
CA LEU A 22 22.21 19.16 10.14
C LEU A 22 23.18 20.19 10.73
N ASN A 23 23.30 21.40 10.16
CA ASN A 23 24.31 22.39 10.56
C ASN A 23 23.79 23.56 11.44
N ASN A 24 22.57 23.49 12.00
CA ASN A 24 21.94 24.61 12.72
C ASN A 24 21.50 24.31 14.17
N VAL A 25 22.23 23.49 14.92
CA VAL A 25 22.03 23.39 16.39
C VAL A 25 23.39 23.38 17.10
N GLY A 26 23.88 24.59 17.38
CA GLY A 26 25.03 24.85 18.24
C GLY A 26 24.73 24.56 19.72
N ILE A 27 25.80 24.20 20.40
CA ILE A 27 25.91 23.69 21.76
C ILE A 27 25.54 24.76 22.80
N ASN A 28 24.72 24.40 23.79
CA ASN A 28 24.87 24.92 25.15
C ASN A 28 24.37 23.89 26.17
N ASN A 29 25.31 23.44 26.98
CA ASN A 29 25.17 22.45 28.05
C ASN A 29 24.55 23.15 29.28
N ASN A 30 23.34 22.73 29.71
CA ASN A 30 22.83 22.83 31.10
C ASN A 30 21.35 22.42 31.30
N ILE A 31 20.75 21.63 30.38
CA ILE A 31 19.39 21.08 30.59
C ILE A 31 19.43 19.56 30.48
N THR A 32 19.77 18.94 31.60
CA THR A 32 19.61 17.53 31.92
C THR A 32 18.12 17.15 31.94
N SER A 33 17.78 15.99 31.36
CA SER A 33 16.61 15.12 31.63
C SER A 33 15.27 15.24 30.86
N VAL A 34 15.03 16.21 29.96
CA VAL A 34 13.70 16.33 29.26
C VAL A 34 13.70 15.84 27.79
N ILE A 35 14.83 15.37 27.25
CA ILE A 35 14.99 15.06 25.82
C ILE A 35 14.91 13.56 25.55
N LYS A 36 13.72 12.97 25.43
CA LYS A 36 13.51 11.61 24.83
C LYS A 36 12.05 11.33 24.42
N ASN A 37 11.49 12.17 23.55
CA ASN A 37 10.28 11.80 22.79
C ASN A 37 10.42 12.30 21.33
N LYS A 38 11.16 11.54 20.51
CA LYS A 38 11.27 11.79 19.06
C LYS A 38 9.92 11.44 18.42
N LYS A 39 9.05 12.45 18.33
CA LYS A 39 7.77 12.44 17.61
C LYS A 39 7.99 12.07 16.15
N VAL A 40 7.19 11.13 15.64
CA VAL A 40 7.14 10.78 14.21
C VAL A 40 6.27 11.83 13.51
N TYR A 41 6.89 12.87 12.98
CA TYR A 41 6.20 13.76 12.04
C TYR A 41 5.82 12.95 10.81
N GLY A 42 4.54 13.04 10.38
CA GLY A 42 4.14 12.67 9.04
C GLY A 42 5.12 13.31 8.07
N LYS A 43 5.80 12.49 7.27
CA LYS A 43 6.89 12.98 6.43
C LYS A 43 6.24 13.59 5.17
N TRP A 44 5.99 14.89 5.19
CA TRP A 44 5.43 15.69 4.09
C TRP A 44 6.00 15.37 2.69
N TYR A 45 7.25 14.92 2.60
CA TYR A 45 7.87 14.50 1.34
C TYR A 45 7.26 13.22 0.73
N PHE A 46 6.59 12.34 1.51
CA PHE A 46 5.84 11.20 0.94
C PHE A 46 4.67 11.65 0.11
N GLY A 47 4.01 12.72 0.54
CA GLY A 47 2.96 13.34 -0.25
C GLY A 47 3.49 13.83 -1.60
N GLY A 48 4.71 14.36 -1.65
CA GLY A 48 5.42 14.72 -2.88
C GLY A 48 5.70 13.52 -3.79
N ILE A 49 6.33 12.46 -3.26
CA ILE A 49 6.70 11.26 -4.03
C ILE A 49 5.45 10.52 -4.55
N ALA A 50 4.45 10.32 -3.71
CA ALA A 50 3.18 9.69 -4.12
C ALA A 50 2.48 10.50 -5.23
N SER A 51 2.55 11.83 -5.16
CA SER A 51 2.00 12.70 -6.20
C SER A 51 2.78 12.61 -7.52
N CYS A 52 4.08 12.33 -7.48
CA CYS A 52 4.89 12.06 -8.68
C CYS A 52 4.48 10.73 -9.33
N GLY A 53 4.28 9.68 -8.53
CA GLY A 53 3.77 8.38 -9.01
C GLY A 53 2.39 8.52 -9.66
N ALA A 54 1.47 9.23 -9.01
CA ALA A 54 0.15 9.53 -9.56
C ALA A 54 0.24 10.35 -10.87
N ALA A 55 1.18 11.30 -10.95
CA ALA A 55 1.40 12.07 -12.17
C ALA A 55 1.88 11.20 -13.33
N LEU A 56 2.80 10.25 -13.12
CA LEU A 56 3.27 9.34 -14.18
C LEU A 56 2.12 8.54 -14.83
N ILE A 57 1.13 8.14 -14.04
CA ILE A 57 -0.03 7.37 -14.54
C ILE A 57 -1.04 8.29 -15.23
N THR A 58 -1.26 9.48 -14.67
CA THR A 58 -2.32 10.41 -15.15
C THR A 58 -1.83 11.41 -16.20
N HIS A 59 -0.53 11.47 -16.49
CA HIS A 59 0.08 12.42 -17.42
C HIS A 59 -0.55 12.41 -18.82
N PRO A 60 -0.91 11.26 -19.43
CA PRO A 60 -1.60 11.23 -20.72
C PRO A 60 -2.89 12.08 -20.74
N LEU A 61 -3.66 12.04 -19.65
CA LEU A 61 -4.88 12.84 -19.51
C LEU A 61 -4.58 14.33 -19.32
N GLU A 62 -3.46 14.66 -18.63
CA GLU A 62 -3.00 16.04 -18.48
C GLU A 62 -2.61 16.65 -19.83
N VAL A 63 -1.85 15.92 -20.66
CA VAL A 63 -1.47 16.37 -22.01
C VAL A 63 -2.70 16.68 -22.86
N ILE A 64 -3.67 15.77 -22.92
CA ILE A 64 -4.91 15.96 -23.69
C ILE A 64 -5.70 17.17 -23.15
N LYS A 65 -5.77 17.32 -21.83
CA LYS A 65 -6.42 18.48 -21.20
C LYS A 65 -5.78 19.78 -21.63
N VAL A 66 -4.45 19.92 -21.55
CA VAL A 66 -3.75 21.17 -21.89
C VAL A 66 -3.99 21.52 -23.36
N HIS A 67 -3.92 20.56 -24.28
CA HIS A 67 -4.20 20.78 -25.71
C HIS A 67 -5.63 21.29 -25.97
N LEU A 68 -6.62 20.78 -25.23
CA LEU A 68 -7.99 21.26 -25.31
C LEU A 68 -8.16 22.66 -24.72
N GLN A 69 -7.43 23.00 -23.65
CA GLN A 69 -7.56 24.29 -22.97
C GLN A 69 -6.88 25.45 -23.71
N THR A 70 -5.80 25.16 -24.43
CA THR A 70 -5.08 26.16 -25.24
C THR A 70 -5.73 26.43 -26.59
N GLN A 71 -6.59 25.53 -27.10
CA GLN A 71 -7.33 25.78 -28.33
C GLN A 71 -8.60 26.62 -28.12
N ASN A 72 -9.00 27.36 -29.16
CA ASN A 72 -10.32 27.96 -29.26
C ASN A 72 -11.25 26.97 -29.95
N ARG A 73 -12.42 26.67 -29.37
CA ARG A 73 -13.38 25.69 -29.92
C ARG A 73 -13.93 26.06 -31.30
N TYR A 74 -13.90 27.35 -31.63
CA TYR A 74 -14.47 27.88 -32.87
C TYR A 74 -13.41 28.10 -33.96
N ASP A 75 -12.16 27.73 -33.68
CA ASP A 75 -11.12 27.68 -34.70
C ASP A 75 -11.42 26.50 -35.65
N PRO A 76 -11.45 26.69 -36.99
CA PRO A 76 -11.68 25.59 -37.94
C PRO A 76 -10.72 24.41 -37.77
N GLU A 77 -9.52 24.66 -37.26
CA GLU A 77 -8.52 23.63 -36.98
C GLU A 77 -8.66 22.98 -35.58
N ALA A 78 -9.67 23.37 -34.81
CA ALA A 78 -9.89 22.83 -33.47
C ALA A 78 -10.21 21.34 -33.51
N LYS A 79 -9.46 20.55 -32.73
CA LYS A 79 -9.62 19.10 -32.67
C LYS A 79 -10.48 18.73 -31.47
N ASN A 80 -11.46 17.87 -31.69
CA ASN A 80 -12.21 17.23 -30.62
C ASN A 80 -11.30 16.32 -29.77
N PHE A 81 -11.76 15.95 -28.57
CA PHE A 81 -11.02 15.08 -27.63
C PHE A 81 -10.43 13.84 -28.32
N PHE A 82 -11.24 13.09 -29.08
CA PHE A 82 -10.79 11.91 -29.82
C PHE A 82 -9.82 12.24 -30.96
N ASN A 83 -10.03 13.36 -31.66
CA ASN A 83 -9.14 13.79 -32.75
C ASN A 83 -7.76 14.22 -32.22
N ILE A 84 -7.67 14.76 -31.00
CA ILE A 84 -6.39 15.06 -30.34
C ILE A 84 -5.67 13.77 -29.99
N ILE A 85 -6.36 12.77 -29.43
CA ILE A 85 -5.77 11.46 -29.11
C ILE A 85 -5.21 10.81 -30.38
N LEU A 86 -6.02 10.75 -31.45
CA LEU A 86 -5.61 10.19 -32.74
C LEU A 86 -4.44 10.97 -33.35
N TYR A 87 -4.45 12.30 -33.25
CA TYR A 87 -3.37 13.14 -33.74
C TYR A 87 -2.05 12.90 -33.00
N ILE A 88 -2.06 12.88 -31.67
CA ILE A 88 -0.87 12.62 -30.85
C ILE A 88 -0.32 11.23 -31.15
N PHE A 89 -1.19 10.22 -31.16
CA PHE A 89 -0.80 8.84 -31.42
C PHE A 89 -0.22 8.66 -32.83
N LYS A 90 -0.82 9.24 -33.86
CA LYS A 90 -0.34 9.15 -35.26
C LYS A 90 0.96 9.91 -35.49
N THR A 91 1.17 11.04 -34.81
CA THR A 91 2.30 11.95 -35.08
C THR A 91 3.53 11.63 -34.21
N TYR A 92 3.33 11.24 -32.95
CA TYR A 92 4.40 11.06 -31.95
C TYR A 92 4.40 9.67 -31.31
N GLY A 93 3.43 8.82 -31.65
CA GLY A 93 3.23 7.55 -30.98
C GLY A 93 2.81 7.71 -29.51
N ILE A 94 3.02 6.65 -28.73
CA ILE A 94 2.67 6.60 -27.30
C ILE A 94 3.50 7.61 -26.48
N LEU A 95 4.74 7.88 -26.90
CA LEU A 95 5.64 8.82 -26.21
C LEU A 95 5.13 10.27 -26.27
N GLY A 96 4.31 10.63 -27.25
CA GLY A 96 3.68 11.95 -27.34
C GLY A 96 2.79 12.27 -26.13
N PHE A 97 2.13 11.25 -25.56
CA PHE A 97 1.32 11.41 -24.34
C PHE A 97 2.14 11.66 -23.09
N TYR A 98 3.46 11.50 -23.15
CA TYR A 98 4.41 11.74 -22.05
C TYR A 98 5.27 13.00 -22.23
N ALA A 99 4.95 13.83 -23.23
CA ALA A 99 5.64 15.09 -23.42
C ALA A 99 5.43 16.03 -22.23
N GLY A 100 6.51 16.67 -21.78
CA GLY A 100 6.50 17.54 -20.59
C GLY A 100 6.48 16.79 -19.26
N ILE A 101 6.72 15.47 -19.22
CA ILE A 101 6.73 14.70 -17.96
C ILE A 101 7.70 15.26 -16.93
N SER A 102 8.86 15.78 -17.36
CA SER A 102 9.82 16.43 -16.44
C SER A 102 9.24 17.68 -15.79
N GLY A 103 8.41 18.46 -16.50
CA GLY A 103 7.68 19.59 -15.96
C GLY A 103 6.61 19.16 -14.96
N SER A 104 5.87 18.09 -15.25
CA SER A 104 4.87 17.54 -14.33
C SER A 104 5.50 17.01 -13.05
N LEU A 105 6.62 16.29 -13.15
CA LEU A 105 7.39 15.83 -11.98
C LEU A 105 7.91 17.01 -11.16
N LEU A 106 8.49 18.03 -11.80
CA LEU A 106 8.93 19.24 -11.12
C LEU A 106 7.78 19.90 -10.37
N ARG A 107 6.62 20.06 -11.02
CA ARG A 107 5.40 20.59 -10.40
C ARG A 107 4.99 19.78 -9.18
N GLN A 108 4.97 18.44 -9.26
CA GLN A 108 4.56 17.61 -8.12
C GLN A 108 5.56 17.67 -6.97
N ILE A 109 6.86 17.68 -7.27
CA ILE A 109 7.91 17.79 -6.26
C ILE A 109 7.84 19.13 -5.54
N THR A 110 7.58 20.24 -6.25
CA THR A 110 7.50 21.56 -5.61
C THR A 110 6.15 21.77 -4.92
N TYR A 111 5.07 21.75 -5.70
CA TYR A 111 3.71 22.04 -5.23
C TYR A 111 3.23 21.07 -4.16
N SER A 112 3.26 19.75 -4.43
CA SER A 112 2.63 18.79 -3.53
C SER A 112 3.40 18.66 -2.22
N THR A 113 4.73 18.62 -2.29
CA THR A 113 5.61 18.61 -1.12
C THR A 113 5.40 19.85 -0.25
N ALA A 114 5.39 21.06 -0.85
CA ALA A 114 5.13 22.29 -0.12
C ALA A 114 3.73 22.31 0.48
N ARG A 115 2.71 21.86 -0.26
CA ARG A 115 1.33 21.79 0.21
C ARG A 115 1.19 20.94 1.47
N PHE A 116 1.77 19.73 1.46
CA PHE A 116 1.71 18.84 2.63
C PHE A 116 2.53 19.39 3.79
N ALA A 117 3.74 19.92 3.54
CA ALA A 117 4.58 20.50 4.58
C ALA A 117 3.92 21.71 5.27
N LEU A 118 3.38 22.63 4.47
CA LEU A 118 2.70 23.83 4.98
C LEU A 118 1.40 23.49 5.69
N TYR A 119 0.63 22.51 5.19
CA TYR A 119 -0.59 22.08 5.87
C TYR A 119 -0.30 21.48 7.25
N GLU A 120 0.71 20.62 7.37
CA GLU A 120 1.13 20.06 8.67
C GLU A 120 1.69 21.15 9.60
N PHE A 121 2.50 22.06 9.06
CA PHE A 121 3.03 23.21 9.81
C PHE A 121 1.90 24.10 10.34
N PHE A 122 0.93 24.48 9.51
CA PHE A 122 -0.20 25.30 9.93
C PHE A 122 -1.13 24.57 10.91
N LYS A 123 -1.40 23.28 10.68
CA LYS A 123 -2.19 22.46 11.61
C LYS A 123 -1.52 22.36 12.98
N SER A 124 -0.22 22.04 13.03
CA SER A 124 0.53 21.92 14.28
C SER A 124 0.63 23.26 15.00
N THR A 125 0.90 24.35 14.29
CA THR A 125 0.93 25.70 14.87
C THR A 125 -0.43 26.09 15.45
N PHE A 126 -1.52 25.80 14.76
CA PHE A 126 -2.88 26.09 15.24
C PHE A 126 -3.23 25.31 16.53
N LEU A 127 -2.91 24.01 16.58
CA LEU A 127 -3.14 23.18 17.76
C LEU A 127 -2.28 23.63 18.96
N LEU A 128 -1.03 24.04 18.71
CA LEU A 128 -0.17 24.63 19.73
C LEU A 128 -0.74 25.94 20.29
N LEU A 129 -1.26 26.82 19.43
CA LEU A 129 -1.86 28.09 19.87
C LEU A 129 -3.15 27.91 20.69
N LYS A 130 -3.88 26.81 20.49
CA LYS A 130 -5.08 26.47 21.27
C LYS A 130 -4.81 25.68 22.55
N ASN A 131 -3.54 25.38 22.88
CA ASN A 131 -3.17 24.45 23.96
C ASN A 131 -3.87 23.08 23.86
N GLU A 132 -4.17 22.64 22.64
CA GLU A 132 -4.79 21.35 22.38
C GLU A 132 -3.73 20.31 22.06
N ASN A 133 -4.03 19.05 22.36
CA ASN A 133 -3.14 17.95 21.99
C ASN A 133 -2.93 17.95 20.46
N PRO A 134 -1.71 17.66 19.97
CA PRO A 134 -1.43 17.58 18.53
C PRO A 134 -2.21 16.47 17.80
N ASN A 135 -2.86 15.58 18.56
CA ASN A 135 -3.75 14.53 18.05
C ASN A 135 -5.23 14.95 18.00
N THR A 136 -5.57 16.12 18.55
CA THR A 136 -6.93 16.66 18.47
C THR A 136 -7.23 17.04 17.03
N ASP A 137 -8.42 16.69 16.57
CA ASP A 137 -8.84 17.01 15.22
C ASP A 137 -9.31 18.46 15.13
N VAL A 138 -8.79 19.20 14.16
CA VAL A 138 -9.11 20.62 13.99
C VAL A 138 -10.55 20.74 13.49
N PRO A 139 -11.38 21.67 14.02
CA PRO A 139 -12.73 21.87 13.52
C PRO A 139 -12.76 22.18 12.02
N PHE A 140 -13.83 21.79 11.35
CA PHE A 140 -13.95 21.79 9.88
C PHE A 140 -13.67 23.14 9.22
N ASN A 141 -14.23 24.22 9.77
CA ASN A 141 -14.01 25.59 9.31
C ASN A 141 -12.52 25.98 9.31
N TYR A 142 -11.80 25.65 10.38
CA TYR A 142 -10.37 25.94 10.47
C TYR A 142 -9.56 25.05 9.53
N LYS A 143 -9.93 23.78 9.33
CA LYS A 143 -9.29 22.92 8.33
C LYS A 143 -9.35 23.53 6.93
N ILE A 144 -10.50 24.08 6.53
CA ILE A 144 -10.66 24.75 5.23
C ILE A 144 -9.71 25.93 5.14
N ILE A 145 -9.66 26.78 6.16
CA ILE A 145 -8.80 27.98 6.18
C ILE A 145 -7.31 27.57 6.10
N LEU A 146 -6.87 26.64 6.93
CA LEU A 146 -5.48 26.17 6.95
C LEU A 146 -5.09 25.50 5.62
N ALA A 147 -5.99 24.71 5.03
CA ALA A 147 -5.78 24.09 3.73
C ALA A 147 -5.77 25.12 2.59
N ALA A 148 -6.58 26.17 2.65
CA ALA A 148 -6.58 27.26 1.68
C ALA A 148 -5.28 28.07 1.75
N PHE A 149 -4.77 28.40 2.94
CA PHE A 149 -3.47 29.06 3.10
C PHE A 149 -2.31 28.17 2.63
N ALA A 150 -2.29 26.89 3.03
CA ALA A 150 -1.29 25.94 2.57
C ALA A 150 -1.33 25.77 1.05
N GLY A 151 -2.53 25.65 0.47
CA GLY A 151 -2.79 25.55 -0.96
C GLY A 151 -2.36 26.79 -1.74
N GLY A 152 -2.62 27.99 -1.20
CA GLY A 152 -2.24 29.25 -1.83
C GLY A 152 -0.73 29.46 -1.88
N ILE A 153 -0.04 29.29 -0.74
CA ILE A 153 1.42 29.43 -0.67
C ILE A 153 2.11 28.33 -1.48
N SER A 154 1.63 27.08 -1.42
CA SER A 154 2.16 26.02 -2.26
C SER A 154 1.89 26.27 -3.75
N GLY A 155 0.76 26.89 -4.11
CA GLY A 155 0.45 27.33 -5.46
C GLY A 155 1.49 28.32 -6.01
N LEU A 156 1.89 29.31 -5.21
CA LEU A 156 2.98 30.23 -5.55
C LEU A 156 4.30 29.49 -5.78
N ILE A 157 4.70 28.62 -4.85
CA ILE A 157 5.93 27.83 -4.95
C ILE A 157 5.91 26.89 -6.17
N GLY A 158 4.73 26.36 -6.51
CA GLY A 158 4.53 25.43 -7.62
C GLY A 158 4.34 26.10 -8.98
N THR A 159 4.14 27.42 -9.04
CA THR A 159 3.82 28.13 -10.30
C THR A 159 4.91 27.97 -11.37
N PRO A 160 6.23 28.08 -11.07
CA PRO A 160 7.27 27.88 -12.08
C PRO A 160 7.22 26.47 -12.71
N GLY A 161 6.95 25.45 -11.91
CA GLY A 161 6.79 24.08 -12.40
C GLY A 161 5.53 23.90 -13.24
N ASP A 162 4.42 24.55 -12.86
CA ASP A 162 3.16 24.51 -13.61
C ASP A 162 3.28 25.23 -14.96
N LEU A 163 3.94 26.39 -15.01
CA LEU A 163 4.22 27.14 -16.23
C LEU A 163 5.01 26.28 -17.23
N VAL A 164 6.14 25.72 -16.78
CA VAL A 164 7.01 24.86 -17.58
C VAL A 164 6.24 23.64 -18.08
N ASN A 165 5.45 23.01 -17.21
CA ASN A 165 4.63 21.87 -17.57
C ASN A 165 3.63 22.21 -18.70
N VAL A 166 2.87 23.29 -18.56
CA VAL A 166 1.90 23.73 -19.59
C VAL A 166 2.59 24.03 -20.92
N ARG A 167 3.72 24.76 -20.89
CA ARG A 167 4.45 25.12 -22.11
C ARG A 167 5.05 23.90 -22.81
N MET A 168 5.67 22.99 -22.06
CA MET A 168 6.23 21.76 -22.63
C MET A 168 5.16 20.82 -23.20
N GLN A 169 4.00 20.71 -22.52
CA GLN A 169 2.90 19.90 -23.03
C GLN A 169 2.30 20.48 -24.32
N ASN A 170 2.17 21.80 -24.41
CA ASN A 170 1.58 22.45 -25.58
C ASN A 170 2.55 22.58 -26.78
N ASP A 171 3.87 22.54 -26.55
CA ASP A 171 4.90 22.72 -27.60
C ASP A 171 4.77 21.73 -28.77
N ILE A 172 4.19 20.55 -28.51
CA ILE A 172 3.88 19.53 -29.53
C ILE A 172 2.94 20.08 -30.62
N LYS A 173 1.96 20.91 -30.25
CA LYS A 173 0.93 21.43 -31.16
C LYS A 173 1.43 22.59 -32.02
N VAL A 174 2.45 23.31 -31.56
CA VAL A 174 2.84 24.60 -32.12
C VAL A 174 3.56 24.41 -33.46
N CYS A 175 3.29 25.28 -34.45
CA CYS A 175 4.01 25.29 -35.72
C CYS A 175 5.51 25.49 -35.50
N VAL A 176 6.36 24.89 -36.35
CA VAL A 176 7.83 24.87 -36.18
C VAL A 176 8.44 26.24 -35.85
N LYS A 177 7.91 27.33 -36.43
CA LYS A 177 8.37 28.71 -36.21
C LYS A 177 8.12 29.25 -34.79
N LYS A 178 7.12 28.73 -34.06
CA LYS A 178 6.74 29.18 -32.71
C LYS A 178 7.11 28.16 -31.61
N LYS A 179 7.75 27.05 -31.97
CA LYS A 179 8.17 26.02 -31.00
C LYS A 179 9.26 26.54 -30.08
N ARG A 180 9.09 26.29 -28.78
CA ARG A 180 10.04 26.67 -27.72
C ARG A 180 11.18 25.65 -27.57
N ASN A 181 10.95 24.40 -27.96
CA ASN A 181 11.96 23.31 -28.02
C ASN A 181 12.75 23.12 -26.71
N TYR A 182 12.07 23.15 -25.56
CA TYR A 182 12.69 22.86 -24.27
C TYR A 182 13.14 21.41 -24.17
N LYS A 183 14.40 21.16 -23.77
CA LYS A 183 14.94 19.79 -23.63
C LYS A 183 14.40 19.09 -22.39
N ASN A 184 14.28 19.82 -21.29
CA ASN A 184 13.77 19.34 -20.00
C ASN A 184 13.26 20.52 -19.16
N ALA A 185 12.68 20.24 -18.00
CA ALA A 185 12.12 21.29 -17.15
C ALA A 185 13.14 22.32 -16.63
N LEU A 186 14.39 21.92 -16.38
CA LEU A 186 15.43 22.84 -15.91
C LEU A 186 15.93 23.76 -17.02
N ASP A 187 16.09 23.20 -18.22
CA ASP A 187 16.38 23.93 -19.45
C ASP A 187 15.25 24.94 -19.76
N ALA A 188 14.00 24.54 -19.58
CA ALA A 188 12.86 25.45 -19.72
C ALA A 188 12.92 26.61 -18.71
N ILE A 189 13.20 26.33 -17.43
CA ILE A 189 13.36 27.40 -16.43
C ILE A 189 14.49 28.36 -16.82
N TYR A 190 15.65 27.82 -17.19
CA TYR A 190 16.81 28.62 -17.57
C TYR A 190 16.52 29.52 -18.77
N VAL A 191 15.93 28.96 -19.84
CA VAL A 191 15.56 29.71 -21.05
C VAL A 191 14.51 30.78 -20.74
N ILE A 192 13.51 30.48 -19.90
CA ILE A 192 12.49 31.47 -19.52
C ILE A 192 13.11 32.62 -18.73
N ILE A 193 13.99 32.34 -17.76
CA ILE A 193 14.65 33.39 -16.98
C ILE A 193 15.53 34.26 -17.88
N ARG A 194 16.25 33.65 -18.83
CA ARG A 194 17.15 34.36 -19.74
C ARG A 194 16.39 35.22 -20.75
N ASP A 195 15.34 34.69 -21.37
CA ASP A 195 14.68 35.31 -22.52
C ASP A 195 13.45 36.16 -22.13
N GLU A 196 12.73 35.78 -21.06
CA GLU A 196 11.49 36.45 -20.62
C GLU A 196 11.63 37.16 -19.25
N GLY A 197 12.71 36.90 -18.53
CA GLY A 197 12.96 37.42 -17.19
C GLY A 197 12.35 36.58 -16.07
N PHE A 198 12.81 36.81 -14.84
CA PHE A 198 12.40 36.02 -13.67
C PHE A 198 10.90 36.10 -13.37
N MET A 199 10.29 37.28 -13.56
CA MET A 199 8.86 37.47 -13.29
C MET A 199 7.95 36.69 -14.24
N ALA A 200 8.44 36.29 -15.42
CA ALA A 200 7.68 35.46 -16.35
C ALA A 200 7.35 34.08 -15.77
N LEU A 201 8.18 33.55 -14.87
CA LEU A 201 7.92 32.27 -14.17
C LEU A 201 6.65 32.28 -13.32
N PHE A 202 6.20 33.47 -12.92
CA PHE A 202 5.00 33.67 -12.10
C PHE A 202 3.78 34.12 -12.91
N ASN A 203 3.86 34.09 -14.25
CA ASN A 203 2.70 34.37 -15.08
C ASN A 203 1.61 33.31 -14.85
N GLY A 204 0.41 33.75 -14.46
CA GLY A 204 -0.69 32.88 -14.06
C GLY A 204 -0.67 32.43 -12.59
N ALA A 205 0.27 32.93 -11.76
CA ALA A 205 0.34 32.63 -10.33
C ALA A 205 -0.97 32.92 -9.58
N THR A 206 -1.61 34.06 -9.88
CA THR A 206 -2.89 34.47 -9.29
C THR A 206 -3.99 33.42 -9.53
N MET A 207 -4.09 32.93 -10.76
CA MET A 207 -5.06 31.89 -11.13
C MET A 207 -4.67 30.52 -10.54
N ALA A 208 -3.38 30.22 -10.38
CA ALA A 208 -2.91 29.01 -9.71
C ALA A 208 -3.28 28.99 -8.21
N ILE A 209 -3.15 30.12 -7.51
CA ILE A 209 -3.58 30.29 -6.11
C ILE A 209 -5.09 30.12 -6.00
N LEU A 210 -5.85 30.83 -6.85
CA LEU A 210 -7.31 30.78 -6.83
C LEU A 210 -7.82 29.35 -7.09
N ARG A 211 -7.20 28.64 -8.04
CA ARG A 211 -7.46 27.22 -8.30
C ARG A 211 -7.21 26.37 -7.07
N ALA A 212 -6.09 26.56 -6.36
CA ALA A 212 -5.76 25.77 -5.17
C ALA A 212 -6.79 25.95 -4.05
N ILE A 213 -7.26 27.19 -3.84
CA ILE A 213 -8.33 27.52 -2.90
C ILE A 213 -9.65 26.87 -3.35
N ALA A 214 -10.03 27.05 -4.61
CA ALA A 214 -11.27 26.53 -5.17
C ALA A 214 -11.33 24.99 -5.15
N ILE A 215 -10.22 24.29 -5.39
CA ILE A 215 -10.16 22.82 -5.25
C ILE A 215 -10.39 22.39 -3.80
N THR A 216 -9.80 23.10 -2.85
CA THR A 216 -9.91 22.78 -1.42
C THR A 216 -11.36 22.92 -0.96
N ILE A 217 -12.02 24.02 -1.32
CA ILE A 217 -13.45 24.23 -1.07
C ILE A 217 -14.27 23.17 -1.82
N GLY A 218 -13.98 22.98 -3.11
CA GLY A 218 -14.66 22.08 -4.03
C GLY A 218 -14.68 20.62 -3.57
N GLN A 219 -13.58 20.10 -3.06
CA GLN A 219 -13.46 18.69 -2.69
C GLN A 219 -13.87 18.42 -1.25
N ILE A 220 -13.53 19.30 -0.31
CA ILE A 220 -13.76 19.05 1.13
C ILE A 220 -15.17 19.52 1.53
N ALA A 221 -15.50 20.79 1.26
CA ALA A 221 -16.79 21.37 1.66
C ALA A 221 -17.98 20.68 1.01
N PHE A 222 -17.90 20.45 -0.30
CA PHE A 222 -19.00 19.78 -0.99
C PHE A 222 -19.09 18.30 -0.68
N TYR A 223 -17.99 17.60 -0.43
CA TYR A 223 -18.06 16.19 -0.06
C TYR A 223 -18.84 16.00 1.25
N ASP A 224 -18.53 16.78 2.28
CA ASP A 224 -19.24 16.69 3.55
C ASP A 224 -20.69 17.14 3.42
N GLN A 225 -20.96 18.19 2.63
CA GLN A 225 -22.33 18.63 2.39
C GLN A 225 -23.15 17.61 1.59
N PHE A 226 -22.59 17.01 0.54
CA PHE A 226 -23.25 15.95 -0.22
C PHE A 226 -23.45 14.72 0.65
N LYS A 227 -22.47 14.33 1.47
CA LYS A 227 -22.64 13.23 2.43
C LYS A 227 -23.79 13.54 3.40
N TYR A 228 -23.82 14.73 3.99
CA TYR A 228 -24.88 15.13 4.90
C TYR A 228 -26.26 15.13 4.21
N ILE A 229 -26.38 15.70 3.01
CA ILE A 229 -27.64 15.72 2.25
C ILE A 229 -28.09 14.31 1.91
N ILE A 230 -27.20 13.42 1.46
CA ILE A 230 -27.58 12.04 1.10
C ILE A 230 -28.05 11.25 2.32
N ILE A 231 -27.42 11.45 3.48
CA ILE A 231 -27.79 10.77 4.74
C ILE A 231 -29.06 11.37 5.36
N SER A 232 -29.23 12.70 5.30
CA SER A 232 -30.37 13.41 5.92
C SER A 232 -31.63 13.40 5.05
N SER A 233 -31.49 13.25 3.73
CA SER A 233 -32.65 13.19 2.84
C SER A 233 -33.32 11.82 2.93
N SER A 234 -34.60 11.83 3.32
CA SER A 234 -35.47 10.65 3.28
C SER A 234 -35.62 10.05 1.87
N LEU A 235 -35.26 10.81 0.84
CA LEU A 235 -35.30 10.42 -0.57
C LEU A 235 -34.40 9.22 -0.92
N PHE A 236 -33.26 9.05 -0.25
CA PHE A 236 -32.32 7.99 -0.62
C PHE A 236 -32.34 6.78 0.33
N ASN A 237 -32.85 6.92 1.57
CA ASN A 237 -32.84 5.85 2.58
C ASN A 237 -31.49 5.11 2.69
N LEU A 238 -30.40 5.83 2.40
CA LEU A 238 -29.06 5.29 2.37
C LEU A 238 -28.41 5.52 3.75
N SER A 239 -28.05 4.44 4.42
CA SER A 239 -27.18 4.51 5.61
C SER A 239 -25.78 5.00 5.24
N ASP A 240 -24.97 5.38 6.24
CA ASP A 240 -23.55 5.66 6.01
C ASP A 240 -22.88 4.41 5.45
N GLY A 241 -22.55 4.46 4.17
CA GLY A 241 -22.36 3.27 3.37
C GLY A 241 -21.69 3.60 2.05
N ILE A 242 -21.30 2.56 1.33
CA ILE A 242 -20.39 2.70 0.19
C ILE A 242 -21.00 3.47 -0.96
N ILE A 243 -22.29 3.25 -1.22
CA ILE A 243 -23.02 3.94 -2.26
C ILE A 243 -23.09 5.43 -1.91
N THR A 244 -23.37 5.78 -0.65
CA THR A 244 -23.35 7.15 -0.13
C THR A 244 -22.01 7.82 -0.36
N HIS A 245 -20.91 7.16 0.02
CA HIS A 245 -19.56 7.67 -0.16
C HIS A 245 -19.17 7.84 -1.64
N LEU A 246 -19.58 6.91 -2.50
CA LEU A 246 -19.33 6.97 -3.93
C LEU A 246 -20.09 8.12 -4.59
N ILE A 247 -21.40 8.24 -4.30
CA ILE A 247 -22.24 9.33 -4.83
C ILE A 247 -21.72 10.68 -4.32
N ALA A 248 -21.43 10.80 -3.01
CA ALA A 248 -20.88 12.02 -2.43
C ALA A 248 -19.52 12.40 -3.08
N SER A 249 -18.64 11.42 -3.31
CA SER A 249 -17.33 11.66 -3.95
C SER A 249 -17.46 12.07 -5.41
N ILE A 250 -18.36 11.45 -6.17
CA ILE A 250 -18.62 11.82 -7.58
C ILE A 250 -19.26 13.20 -7.66
N ALA A 251 -20.25 13.50 -6.82
CA ALA A 251 -20.91 14.80 -6.76
C ALA A 251 -19.92 15.91 -6.35
N ALA A 252 -19.08 15.66 -5.34
CA ALA A 252 -18.03 16.59 -4.91
C ALA A 252 -16.98 16.80 -6.00
N SER A 253 -16.50 15.72 -6.63
CA SER A 253 -15.53 15.81 -7.73
C SER A 253 -16.09 16.55 -8.94
N SER A 254 -17.37 16.34 -9.27
CA SER A 254 -18.06 17.01 -10.38
C SER A 254 -18.23 18.51 -10.09
N THR A 255 -18.70 18.85 -8.90
CA THR A 255 -18.87 20.25 -8.46
C THR A 255 -17.54 20.96 -8.36
N GLY A 256 -16.53 20.32 -7.77
CA GLY A 256 -15.17 20.84 -7.70
C GLY A 256 -14.56 21.07 -9.07
N THR A 257 -14.78 20.16 -10.04
CA THR A 257 -14.32 20.35 -11.43
C THR A 257 -15.07 21.50 -12.10
N LEU A 258 -16.40 21.59 -11.93
CA LEU A 258 -17.21 22.66 -12.51
C LEU A 258 -16.77 24.06 -12.02
N LEU A 259 -16.51 24.21 -10.73
CA LEU A 259 -16.05 25.45 -10.11
C LEU A 259 -14.64 25.85 -10.57
N THR A 260 -13.76 24.85 -10.74
CA THR A 260 -12.34 25.11 -11.03
C THR A 260 -12.04 25.22 -12.52
N GLN A 261 -12.92 24.72 -13.40
CA GLN A 261 -12.65 24.67 -14.84
C GLN A 261 -12.43 26.06 -15.49
N PRO A 262 -13.25 27.10 -15.23
CA PRO A 262 -13.01 28.41 -15.82
C PRO A 262 -11.66 29.01 -15.38
N ILE A 263 -11.32 28.82 -14.10
CA ILE A 263 -10.03 29.26 -13.52
C ILE A 263 -8.88 28.52 -14.22
N ASP A 264 -9.02 27.21 -14.40
CA ASP A 264 -8.04 26.37 -15.08
C ASP A 264 -7.81 26.79 -16.53
N VAL A 265 -8.86 27.09 -17.31
CA VAL A 265 -8.72 27.51 -18.70
C VAL A 265 -7.98 28.83 -18.81
N ILE A 266 -8.36 29.82 -18.00
CA ILE A 266 -7.68 31.13 -17.99
C ILE A 266 -6.22 30.96 -17.58
N LYS A 267 -5.96 30.19 -16.51
CA LYS A 267 -4.60 29.88 -16.03
C LYS A 267 -3.74 29.28 -17.14
N THR A 268 -4.23 28.22 -17.80
CA THR A 268 -3.49 27.54 -18.87
C THR A 268 -3.24 28.46 -20.07
N ARG A 269 -4.19 29.33 -20.43
CA ARG A 269 -4.03 30.32 -21.51
C ARG A 269 -2.97 31.38 -21.15
N MET A 270 -3.00 31.89 -19.92
CA MET A 270 -1.99 32.83 -19.41
C MET A 270 -0.59 32.20 -19.42
N MET A 271 -0.45 31.00 -18.85
CA MET A 271 0.83 30.27 -18.79
C MET A 271 1.39 29.93 -20.17
N ASN A 272 0.52 29.67 -21.15
CA ASN A 272 0.94 29.35 -22.51
C ASN A 272 1.31 30.58 -23.36
N ALA A 273 0.83 31.79 -23.01
CA ALA A 273 1.05 33.01 -23.80
C ALA A 273 2.55 33.30 -24.02
N HIS A 274 2.87 33.90 -25.17
CA HIS A 274 4.20 34.49 -25.41
C HIS A 274 4.26 35.89 -24.78
N ILE A 275 5.46 36.44 -24.56
CA ILE A 275 5.67 37.75 -23.90
C ILE A 275 4.82 38.85 -24.55
N GLU A 276 4.74 38.86 -25.88
CA GLU A 276 3.97 39.84 -26.67
C GLU A 276 2.45 39.76 -26.41
N GLU A 277 1.96 38.62 -25.94
CA GLU A 277 0.53 38.35 -25.68
C GLU A 277 0.18 38.43 -24.18
N TYR A 278 1.09 38.94 -23.34
CA TYR A 278 0.84 39.10 -21.92
C TYR A 278 -0.19 40.20 -21.67
N GLY A 279 -1.35 39.79 -21.19
CA GLY A 279 -2.47 40.67 -20.89
C GLY A 279 -2.90 40.61 -19.43
N SER A 280 -3.82 41.50 -19.07
CA SER A 280 -4.49 41.42 -17.76
C SER A 280 -5.40 40.20 -17.67
N ILE A 281 -5.75 39.75 -16.46
CA ILE A 281 -6.71 38.65 -16.26
C ILE A 281 -8.05 38.97 -16.94
N ILE A 282 -8.49 40.22 -16.86
CA ILE A 282 -9.73 40.73 -17.49
C ILE A 282 -9.64 40.60 -19.02
N GLU A 283 -8.48 40.85 -19.60
CA GLU A 283 -8.25 40.67 -21.03
C GLU A 283 -8.38 39.20 -21.46
N TYR A 284 -7.80 38.25 -20.72
CA TYR A 284 -7.98 36.83 -21.02
C TYR A 284 -9.43 36.36 -20.81
N ILE A 285 -10.13 36.89 -19.80
CA ILE A 285 -11.56 36.62 -19.58
C ILE A 285 -12.37 37.14 -20.76
N THR A 286 -12.18 38.40 -21.16
CA THR A 286 -12.92 39.02 -22.27
C THR A 286 -12.59 38.38 -23.61
N LYS A 287 -11.32 38.03 -23.89
CA LYS A 287 -10.91 37.29 -25.09
C LYS A 287 -11.54 35.90 -25.14
N THR A 288 -11.59 35.19 -24.00
CA THR A 288 -12.23 33.88 -23.89
C THR A 288 -13.74 33.97 -24.05
N TRP A 289 -14.37 34.98 -23.45
CA TRP A 289 -15.79 35.26 -23.56
C TRP A 289 -16.19 35.61 -25.00
N LYS A 290 -15.44 36.51 -25.66
CA LYS A 290 -15.64 36.86 -27.08
C LYS A 290 -15.46 35.67 -28.02
N SER A 291 -14.57 34.75 -27.68
CA SER A 291 -14.40 33.49 -28.42
C SER A 291 -15.59 32.54 -28.21
N GLY A 292 -16.48 32.80 -27.25
CA GLY A 292 -17.65 32.00 -26.92
C GLY A 292 -17.60 31.41 -25.50
N PRO A 293 -18.69 31.46 -24.71
CA PRO A 293 -18.69 31.12 -23.28
C PRO A 293 -18.36 29.65 -23.01
N LEU A 294 -18.65 28.76 -23.97
CA LEU A 294 -18.28 27.35 -23.84
C LEU A 294 -16.76 27.12 -23.77
N ASN A 295 -15.91 28.07 -24.22
CA ASN A 295 -14.46 27.90 -24.13
C ASN A 295 -13.94 27.80 -22.69
N PHE A 296 -14.64 28.38 -21.71
CA PHE A 296 -14.29 28.24 -20.28
C PHE A 296 -14.37 26.80 -19.78
N TYR A 297 -15.09 25.92 -20.50
CA TYR A 297 -15.24 24.51 -20.18
C TYR A 297 -14.48 23.57 -21.13
N ASN A 298 -13.51 24.11 -21.88
CA ASN A 298 -12.62 23.30 -22.69
C ASN A 298 -11.78 22.38 -21.80
N GLY A 299 -11.72 21.08 -22.12
CA GLY A 299 -10.98 20.10 -21.33
C GLY A 299 -11.69 19.68 -20.02
N PHE A 300 -12.98 19.97 -19.86
CA PHE A 300 -13.76 19.51 -18.69
C PHE A 300 -13.74 17.99 -18.54
N PHE A 301 -13.99 17.26 -19.64
CA PHE A 301 -14.06 15.80 -19.62
C PHE A 301 -12.78 15.10 -19.15
N PRO A 302 -11.57 15.39 -19.70
CA PRO A 302 -10.34 14.81 -19.16
C PRO A 302 -10.02 15.27 -17.73
N ALA A 303 -10.41 16.50 -17.34
CA ALA A 303 -10.25 16.95 -15.96
C ALA A 303 -11.13 16.15 -14.98
N TRP A 304 -12.38 15.88 -15.37
CA TRP A 304 -13.35 15.10 -14.60
C TRP A 304 -12.93 13.63 -14.47
N ILE A 305 -12.52 13.00 -15.59
CA ILE A 305 -11.97 11.62 -15.59
C ILE A 305 -10.69 11.53 -14.75
N ARG A 306 -9.91 12.59 -14.61
CA ARG A 306 -8.71 12.55 -13.76
C ARG A 306 -9.06 12.62 -12.27
N LEU A 307 -10.06 13.44 -11.89
CA LEU A 307 -10.43 13.64 -10.48
C LEU A 307 -11.32 12.51 -9.93
N ALA A 308 -12.29 12.02 -10.70
CA ALA A 308 -13.29 11.06 -10.22
C ALA A 308 -12.69 9.70 -9.80
N PRO A 309 -11.74 9.09 -10.54
CA PRO A 309 -11.11 7.83 -10.16
C PRO A 309 -10.11 7.96 -9.01
N HIS A 310 -9.36 9.06 -8.96
CA HIS A 310 -8.26 9.26 -8.02
C HIS A 310 -8.74 9.42 -6.56
N THR A 311 -9.95 9.93 -6.34
CA THR A 311 -10.51 10.14 -4.99
C THR A 311 -11.51 9.07 -4.57
N THR A 312 -12.30 8.55 -5.51
CA THR A 312 -13.47 7.69 -5.20
C THR A 312 -13.13 6.20 -5.07
N PHE A 313 -12.21 5.65 -5.87
CA PHE A 313 -12.07 4.19 -5.98
C PHE A 313 -11.16 3.54 -4.94
N ILE A 314 -9.99 4.12 -4.64
CA ILE A 314 -8.98 3.43 -3.83
C ILE A 314 -9.18 3.65 -2.33
N ARG A 315 -9.60 4.85 -1.90
CA ARG A 315 -9.69 5.20 -0.47
C ARG A 315 -11.05 4.95 0.17
N ALA A 316 -12.15 5.13 -0.57
CA ALA A 316 -13.48 5.03 0.03
C ALA A 316 -14.08 3.62 -0.10
N PHE A 317 -13.86 2.91 -1.22
CA PHE A 317 -14.59 1.67 -1.48
C PHE A 317 -14.00 0.45 -0.76
N VAL A 318 -12.67 0.28 -0.78
CA VAL A 318 -12.02 -0.91 -0.23
C VAL A 318 -11.70 -0.74 1.25
N VAL A 319 -11.05 0.37 1.63
CA VAL A 319 -10.63 0.58 3.02
C VAL A 319 -11.84 0.67 3.95
N LEU A 320 -12.83 1.53 3.67
CA LEU A 320 -13.98 1.70 4.57
C LEU A 320 -14.83 0.43 4.69
N LYS A 321 -15.09 -0.30 3.59
CA LYS A 321 -15.82 -1.59 3.66
C LYS A 321 -15.12 -2.58 4.57
N VAL A 322 -13.81 -2.69 4.37
CA VAL A 322 -13.02 -3.71 5.04
C VAL A 322 -12.84 -3.36 6.51
N THR A 323 -12.56 -2.09 6.84
CA THR A 323 -12.41 -1.65 8.23
C THR A 323 -13.73 -1.69 8.99
N ASP A 324 -14.85 -1.28 8.38
CA ASP A 324 -16.19 -1.37 8.98
C ASP A 324 -16.59 -2.83 9.24
N PHE A 325 -16.26 -3.74 8.32
CA PHE A 325 -16.48 -5.16 8.51
C PHE A 325 -15.69 -5.71 9.72
N VAL A 326 -14.42 -5.33 9.85
CA VAL A 326 -13.59 -5.71 11.01
C VAL A 326 -14.13 -5.11 12.29
N GLU A 327 -14.57 -3.85 12.29
CA GLU A 327 -15.14 -3.20 13.48
C GLU A 327 -16.44 -3.90 13.91
N LYS A 328 -17.31 -4.26 12.95
CA LYS A 328 -18.59 -4.92 13.23
C LYS A 328 -18.43 -6.29 13.89
N TYR A 329 -17.49 -7.12 13.41
CA TYR A 329 -17.30 -8.49 13.90
C TYR A 329 -16.19 -8.62 14.96
N GLY A 330 -15.24 -7.69 14.99
CA GLY A 330 -14.06 -7.72 15.86
C GLY A 330 -14.34 -7.37 17.32
N ARG A 331 -15.48 -6.73 17.62
CA ARG A 331 -15.88 -6.34 18.99
C ARG A 331 -15.95 -7.53 19.97
N ASN A 332 -16.16 -8.75 19.48
CA ASN A 332 -16.31 -9.97 20.30
C ASN A 332 -15.04 -10.85 20.31
N LEU A 333 -13.87 -10.31 20.00
CA LEU A 333 -12.58 -11.02 19.99
C LEU A 333 -11.62 -10.47 21.04
N THR A 334 -12.12 -10.25 22.26
CA THR A 334 -11.30 -9.86 23.40
C THR A 334 -10.70 -11.08 24.11
N ILE A 335 -9.71 -10.84 24.97
CA ILE A 335 -9.06 -11.89 25.77
C ILE A 335 -10.09 -12.62 26.66
N ASN A 336 -11.08 -11.87 27.17
CA ASN A 336 -12.14 -12.42 28.00
C ASN A 336 -13.07 -13.33 27.19
N ASP A 337 -13.33 -12.99 25.93
CA ASP A 337 -14.16 -13.82 25.04
C ASP A 337 -13.48 -15.16 24.76
N PHE A 338 -12.16 -15.17 24.54
CA PHE A 338 -11.39 -16.41 24.38
C PHE A 338 -11.34 -17.24 25.67
N ASP A 339 -11.22 -16.60 26.84
CA ASP A 339 -11.26 -17.29 28.13
C ASP A 339 -12.66 -17.87 28.46
N ALA A 340 -13.73 -17.26 27.93
CA ALA A 340 -15.10 -17.76 28.06
C ALA A 340 -15.41 -18.97 27.16
N LEU A 341 -14.53 -19.31 26.20
CA LEU A 341 -14.72 -20.45 25.32
C LEU A 341 -14.61 -21.78 26.10
N PRO A 342 -15.62 -22.66 26.04
CA PRO A 342 -15.66 -23.86 26.85
C PRO A 342 -14.50 -24.81 26.48
N GLY A 343 -13.68 -25.12 27.48
CA GLY A 343 -12.57 -26.09 27.39
C GLY A 343 -11.38 -25.66 26.52
N PHE A 344 -11.41 -24.50 25.86
CA PHE A 344 -10.37 -24.05 24.94
C PHE A 344 -9.02 -23.88 25.65
N LYS A 345 -9.03 -23.15 26.77
CA LYS A 345 -7.86 -22.92 27.63
C LYS A 345 -7.24 -24.22 28.14
N ASN A 346 -8.09 -25.18 28.53
CA ASN A 346 -7.64 -26.47 29.06
C ASN A 346 -6.93 -27.28 27.97
N LYS A 347 -7.51 -27.38 26.76
CA LYS A 347 -6.89 -28.06 25.61
C LYS A 347 -5.55 -27.44 25.22
N ILE A 348 -5.48 -26.11 25.19
CA ILE A 348 -4.24 -25.41 24.86
C ILE A 348 -3.14 -25.68 25.89
N LYS A 349 -3.49 -25.66 27.18
CA LYS A 349 -2.55 -25.95 28.27
C LYS A 349 -2.09 -27.41 28.30
N GLU A 350 -2.97 -28.35 27.92
CA GLU A 350 -2.65 -29.77 27.80
C GLU A 350 -1.54 -30.03 26.77
N ILE A 351 -1.56 -29.30 25.64
CA ILE A 351 -0.53 -29.40 24.61
C ILE A 351 0.80 -28.75 25.06
N GLY A 352 0.71 -27.70 25.87
CA GLY A 352 1.87 -26.94 26.39
C GLY A 352 2.50 -26.01 25.33
N ARG A 353 3.02 -26.58 24.23
CA ARG A 353 3.65 -25.83 23.12
C ARG A 353 2.91 -26.07 21.80
N PRO A 354 1.71 -25.49 21.61
CA PRO A 354 0.86 -25.80 20.48
C PRO A 354 1.38 -25.22 19.15
N ALA A 355 1.22 -26.00 18.08
CA ALA A 355 1.28 -25.53 16.69
C ALA A 355 -0.12 -25.40 16.11
N ILE A 356 -0.52 -24.15 15.85
CA ILE A 356 -1.90 -23.79 15.55
C ILE A 356 -2.08 -23.64 14.05
N ILE A 357 -3.11 -24.31 13.53
CA ILE A 357 -3.60 -24.16 12.16
C ILE A 357 -5.03 -23.65 12.22
N LEU A 358 -5.31 -22.59 11.46
CA LEU A 358 -6.64 -22.03 11.31
C LEU A 358 -7.21 -22.47 9.96
N LEU A 359 -8.42 -23.03 9.93
CA LEU A 359 -9.03 -23.46 8.68
C LEU A 359 -10.56 -23.40 8.66
N ASN A 360 -11.08 -23.37 7.43
CA ASN A 360 -12.47 -23.62 7.11
C ASN A 360 -12.59 -24.67 6.00
N LYS A 361 -13.82 -24.99 5.59
CA LYS A 361 -14.15 -25.98 4.54
C LYS A 361 -13.38 -25.80 3.24
N TYR A 362 -13.03 -24.58 2.86
CA TYR A 362 -12.31 -24.31 1.61
C TYR A 362 -10.83 -24.71 1.69
N ALA A 363 -10.26 -24.82 2.88
CA ALA A 363 -8.88 -25.26 3.13
C ALA A 363 -8.79 -26.74 3.57
N LEU A 364 -9.92 -27.45 3.66
CA LEU A 364 -9.99 -28.82 4.17
C LEU A 364 -9.11 -29.78 3.37
N ASN A 365 -9.19 -29.79 2.03
CA ASN A 365 -8.40 -30.71 1.19
C ASN A 365 -6.88 -30.51 1.36
N ILE A 366 -6.44 -29.25 1.42
CA ILE A 366 -5.02 -28.91 1.67
C ILE A 366 -4.61 -29.38 3.06
N THR A 367 -5.46 -29.16 4.07
CA THR A 367 -5.20 -29.59 5.45
C THR A 367 -5.09 -31.10 5.56
N LEU A 368 -5.96 -31.85 4.88
CA LEU A 368 -5.88 -33.31 4.84
C LEU A 368 -4.58 -33.80 4.18
N ASN A 369 -4.16 -33.15 3.09
CA ASN A 369 -2.88 -33.43 2.45
C ASN A 369 -1.69 -33.16 3.38
N PHE A 370 -1.75 -32.04 4.12
CA PHE A 370 -0.75 -31.67 5.11
C PHE A 370 -0.68 -32.69 6.27
N LEU A 371 -1.82 -33.12 6.80
CA LEU A 371 -1.87 -34.12 7.87
C LEU A 371 -1.28 -35.46 7.43
N CYS A 372 -1.49 -35.87 6.18
CA CYS A 372 -0.81 -37.02 5.61
C CYS A 372 0.70 -36.78 5.42
N ASN A 373 1.12 -35.58 5.03
CA ASN A 373 2.54 -35.24 4.91
C ASN A 373 3.29 -35.40 6.25
N ILE A 374 2.65 -35.06 7.38
CA ILE A 374 3.25 -35.17 8.72
C ILE A 374 2.91 -36.48 9.44
N GLU A 375 2.30 -37.47 8.76
CA GLU A 375 1.82 -38.70 9.41
C GLU A 375 2.96 -39.47 10.09
N SER A 376 4.16 -39.47 9.51
CA SER A 376 5.37 -40.11 10.04
C SER A 376 5.99 -39.37 11.24
N PHE A 377 5.61 -38.11 11.50
CA PHE A 377 6.18 -37.26 12.54
C PHE A 377 5.38 -37.35 13.86
N ASN A 378 5.65 -38.38 14.66
CA ASN A 378 4.89 -38.67 15.89
C ASN A 378 4.93 -37.54 16.93
N GLU A 379 6.08 -36.89 17.15
CA GLU A 379 6.20 -35.77 18.10
C GLU A 379 5.47 -34.51 17.61
N THR A 380 5.44 -34.30 16.29
CA THR A 380 4.71 -33.19 15.68
C THR A 380 3.21 -33.35 15.90
N LYS A 381 2.66 -34.55 15.68
CA LYS A 381 1.21 -34.81 15.78
C LYS A 381 0.62 -34.46 17.15
N SER A 382 1.33 -34.73 18.23
CA SER A 382 0.86 -34.43 19.60
C SER A 382 0.86 -32.94 19.93
N LYS A 383 1.53 -32.10 19.13
CA LYS A 383 1.61 -30.65 19.32
C LYS A 383 0.65 -29.85 18.42
N VAL A 384 0.08 -30.46 17.38
CA VAL A 384 -0.77 -29.76 16.42
C VAL A 384 -2.19 -29.55 16.98
N LEU A 385 -2.66 -28.31 16.92
CA LEU A 385 -4.02 -27.89 17.25
C LEU A 385 -4.69 -27.26 16.02
N LEU A 386 -5.74 -27.92 15.53
CA LEU A 386 -6.55 -27.44 14.42
C LEU A 386 -7.76 -26.65 14.94
N LEU A 387 -7.84 -25.36 14.63
CA LEU A 387 -9.04 -24.54 14.86
C LEU A 387 -9.88 -24.56 13.59
N SER A 388 -10.98 -25.29 13.66
CA SER A 388 -11.94 -25.42 12.57
C SER A 388 -13.09 -24.44 12.74
N PHE A 389 -13.35 -23.64 11.71
CA PHE A 389 -14.39 -22.61 11.72
C PHE A 389 -15.79 -23.12 11.36
N ASP A 390 -15.91 -24.35 10.85
CA ASP A 390 -17.15 -24.95 10.35
C ASP A 390 -17.31 -26.42 10.81
N ASP A 391 -18.56 -26.88 10.88
CA ASP A 391 -18.86 -28.24 11.33
C ASP A 391 -18.35 -29.34 10.39
N LEU A 392 -18.32 -29.08 9.07
CA LEU A 392 -17.88 -30.07 8.08
C LEU A 392 -16.41 -30.44 8.31
N SER A 393 -15.54 -29.43 8.38
CA SER A 393 -14.12 -29.60 8.63
C SER A 393 -13.87 -30.25 9.99
N TYR A 394 -14.56 -29.82 11.05
CA TYR A 394 -14.45 -30.41 12.38
C TYR A 394 -14.75 -31.92 12.36
N ASN A 395 -15.90 -32.31 11.81
CA ASN A 395 -16.33 -33.70 11.77
C ASN A 395 -15.39 -34.59 10.96
N VAL A 396 -14.95 -34.13 9.79
CA VAL A 396 -14.04 -34.88 8.91
C VAL A 396 -12.67 -35.09 9.57
N LEU A 397 -12.13 -34.05 10.23
CA LEU A 397 -10.82 -34.11 10.89
C LEU A 397 -10.85 -35.00 12.13
N THR A 398 -11.83 -34.84 13.01
CA THR A 398 -11.95 -35.66 14.22
C THR A 398 -12.16 -37.14 13.89
N LYS A 399 -12.89 -37.46 12.82
CA LYS A 399 -13.09 -38.84 12.37
C LYS A 399 -11.86 -39.44 11.69
N SER A 400 -11.14 -38.66 10.89
CA SER A 400 -10.00 -39.16 10.10
C SER A 400 -8.70 -39.22 10.90
N PHE A 401 -8.48 -38.27 11.81
CA PHE A 401 -7.24 -38.13 12.60
C PHE A 401 -7.56 -38.00 14.10
N PRO A 402 -7.93 -39.10 14.79
CA PRO A 402 -8.36 -39.05 16.20
C PRO A 402 -7.24 -38.65 17.18
N ASN A 403 -5.98 -38.75 16.77
CA ASN A 403 -4.81 -38.44 17.61
C ASN A 403 -4.37 -36.97 17.54
N ILE A 404 -5.11 -36.11 16.81
CA ILE A 404 -4.78 -34.69 16.64
C ILE A 404 -5.84 -33.85 17.36
N TYR A 405 -5.40 -32.80 18.05
CA TYR A 405 -6.32 -31.91 18.74
C TYR A 405 -7.09 -31.06 17.73
N VAL A 406 -8.42 -31.17 17.73
CA VAL A 406 -9.31 -30.33 16.93
C VAL A 406 -10.23 -29.54 17.87
N TYR A 407 -10.31 -28.24 17.64
CA TYR A 407 -11.24 -27.33 18.32
C TYR A 407 -12.20 -26.70 17.33
N ARG A 408 -13.50 -26.72 17.66
CA ARG A 408 -14.54 -26.08 16.86
C ARG A 408 -14.74 -24.64 17.33
N PHE A 409 -14.49 -23.68 16.45
CA PHE A 409 -14.72 -22.26 16.70
C PHE A 409 -15.75 -21.71 15.71
N HIS A 410 -17.01 -21.63 16.12
CA HIS A 410 -18.07 -21.17 15.22
C HIS A 410 -18.00 -19.65 15.03
N SER A 411 -17.80 -19.21 13.79
CA SER A 411 -17.87 -17.79 13.43
C SER A 411 -18.27 -17.65 11.96
N LYS A 412 -19.50 -17.17 11.76
CA LYS A 412 -20.07 -16.95 10.42
C LYS A 412 -19.12 -16.27 9.42
N PRO A 413 -18.43 -15.15 9.73
CA PRO A 413 -17.50 -14.52 8.78
C PRO A 413 -16.24 -15.37 8.48
N LEU A 414 -15.84 -16.29 9.36
CA LEU A 414 -14.67 -17.16 9.15
C LEU A 414 -15.01 -18.46 8.39
N GLU A 415 -16.29 -18.81 8.31
CA GLU A 415 -16.79 -19.94 7.50
C GLU A 415 -16.82 -19.62 5.99
N GLU A 416 -16.81 -18.34 5.64
CA GLU A 416 -16.84 -17.86 4.25
C GLU A 416 -15.48 -17.99 3.56
N LYS A 417 -15.48 -17.97 2.22
CA LYS A 417 -14.26 -18.08 1.43
C LYS A 417 -13.45 -16.79 1.59
N PHE A 418 -12.19 -16.92 2.00
CA PHE A 418 -11.30 -15.77 2.11
C PHE A 418 -10.81 -15.32 0.73
N LYS A 419 -11.06 -14.05 0.39
CA LYS A 419 -10.59 -13.41 -0.84
C LYS A 419 -9.82 -12.13 -0.51
N ARG A 420 -8.71 -11.90 -1.19
CA ARG A 420 -7.88 -10.70 -0.98
C ARG A 420 -8.70 -9.45 -1.32
N GLY A 421 -8.58 -8.40 -0.49
CA GLY A 421 -9.35 -7.16 -0.64
C GLY A 421 -10.79 -7.21 -0.09
N GLU A 422 -11.29 -8.37 0.36
CA GLU A 422 -12.58 -8.49 1.03
C GLU A 422 -12.46 -8.41 2.56
N GLY A 423 -13.54 -8.00 3.22
CA GLY A 423 -13.59 -7.84 4.68
C GLY A 423 -13.35 -9.15 5.44
N THR A 424 -13.74 -10.30 4.87
CA THR A 424 -13.54 -11.63 5.47
C THR A 424 -12.06 -11.99 5.63
N TYR A 425 -11.22 -11.66 4.64
CA TYR A 425 -9.79 -11.94 4.70
C TYR A 425 -9.06 -11.01 5.67
N GLN A 426 -9.43 -9.73 5.72
CA GLN A 426 -8.91 -8.82 6.75
C GLN A 426 -9.35 -9.27 8.15
N PHE A 427 -10.60 -9.70 8.29
CA PHE A 427 -11.13 -10.21 9.55
C PHE A 427 -10.41 -11.49 10.01
N PHE A 428 -10.07 -12.39 9.08
CA PHE A 428 -9.24 -13.56 9.37
C PHE A 428 -7.87 -13.18 9.94
N GLN A 429 -7.21 -12.16 9.38
CA GLN A 429 -5.94 -11.66 9.88
C GLN A 429 -6.08 -10.96 11.24
N TYR A 430 -7.16 -10.18 11.42
CA TYR A 430 -7.51 -9.59 12.71
C TYR A 430 -7.75 -10.66 13.78
N PHE A 431 -8.45 -11.75 13.44
CA PHE A 431 -8.67 -12.90 14.30
C PHE A 431 -7.34 -13.58 14.65
N ARG A 432 -6.46 -13.81 13.67
CA ARG A 432 -5.13 -14.41 13.89
C ARG A 432 -4.27 -13.57 14.83
N ALA A 433 -4.30 -12.24 14.69
CA ALA A 433 -3.61 -11.32 15.59
C ALA A 433 -4.22 -11.33 17.01
N SER A 434 -5.55 -11.36 17.11
CA SER A 434 -6.27 -11.39 18.40
C SER A 434 -6.03 -12.70 19.14
N LEU A 435 -6.06 -13.84 18.43
CA LEU A 435 -5.73 -15.14 18.97
C LEU A 435 -4.27 -15.21 19.43
N SER A 436 -3.33 -14.68 18.63
CA SER A 436 -1.92 -14.60 19.03
C SER A 436 -1.72 -13.78 20.30
N ALA A 437 -2.43 -12.64 20.43
CA ALA A 437 -2.43 -11.84 21.66
C ALA A 437 -3.00 -12.62 22.87
N TYR A 438 -4.02 -13.45 22.67
CA TYR A 438 -4.55 -14.33 23.72
C TYR A 438 -3.53 -15.41 24.12
N LEU A 439 -2.94 -16.10 23.15
CA LEU A 439 -1.98 -17.19 23.38
C LEU A 439 -0.75 -16.73 24.17
N THR A 440 -0.26 -15.50 23.91
CA THR A 440 0.85 -14.91 24.68
C THR A 440 0.57 -14.78 26.19
N LYS A 441 -0.69 -14.92 26.64
CA LYS A 441 -1.06 -14.92 28.07
C LYS A 441 -1.28 -16.32 28.65
N VAL A 442 -1.45 -17.34 27.82
CA VAL A 442 -1.94 -18.67 28.26
C VAL A 442 -0.86 -19.74 28.21
N VAL A 443 0.00 -19.69 27.20
CA VAL A 443 1.09 -20.66 26.98
C VAL A 443 2.43 -19.96 26.97
N ASP A 444 3.52 -20.69 27.23
CA ASP A 444 4.88 -20.12 27.23
C ASP A 444 5.42 -19.93 25.81
N GLU A 445 5.09 -20.85 24.89
CA GLU A 445 5.49 -20.78 23.49
C GLU A 445 4.38 -21.33 22.59
N PHE A 446 4.22 -20.77 21.40
CA PHE A 446 3.34 -21.33 20.38
C PHE A 446 3.88 -21.10 18.98
N TRP A 447 3.44 -21.95 18.06
CA TRP A 447 3.65 -21.80 16.63
C TRP A 447 2.34 -21.45 15.94
N MET A 448 2.39 -20.52 14.99
CA MET A 448 1.35 -20.33 13.98
C MET A 448 1.91 -20.87 12.66
N ILE A 449 1.20 -21.83 12.06
CA ILE A 449 1.66 -22.53 10.86
C ILE A 449 0.53 -22.60 9.81
N GLN A 450 0.88 -22.82 8.54
CA GLN A 450 -0.07 -22.96 7.44
C GLN A 450 -0.05 -24.37 6.82
N CYS A 451 -1.21 -24.84 6.37
CA CYS A 451 -1.34 -26.19 5.79
C CYS A 451 -0.85 -26.30 4.34
N ASP A 452 -0.55 -25.19 3.66
CA ASP A 452 -0.04 -25.18 2.28
C ASP A 452 1.49 -25.30 2.19
N THR A 453 2.14 -25.77 3.25
CA THR A 453 3.58 -26.01 3.29
C THR A 453 3.90 -27.48 3.24
N ILE A 454 4.83 -27.84 2.36
CA ILE A 454 5.35 -29.19 2.21
C ILE A 454 6.51 -29.37 3.18
N TRP A 455 6.37 -30.31 4.09
CA TRP A 455 7.36 -30.66 5.10
C TRP A 455 8.18 -31.84 4.61
N ARG A 456 9.49 -31.61 4.42
CA ARG A 456 10.43 -32.66 4.04
C ARG A 456 11.11 -33.29 5.26
N ASP A 457 10.99 -32.68 6.43
CA ASP A 457 11.59 -33.13 7.68
C ASP A 457 10.74 -32.62 8.87
N ASP A 458 11.02 -33.09 10.09
CA ASP A 458 10.27 -32.68 11.28
C ASP A 458 10.68 -31.26 11.71
N LEU A 459 9.70 -30.35 11.80
CA LEU A 459 9.88 -28.94 12.20
C LEU A 459 10.44 -28.81 13.62
N PHE A 460 9.88 -29.55 14.57
CA PHE A 460 10.27 -29.46 15.97
C PHE A 460 11.68 -30.00 16.16
N LYS A 461 12.01 -31.11 15.48
CA LYS A 461 13.35 -31.69 15.54
C LYS A 461 14.42 -30.78 14.93
N ASN A 462 14.14 -30.10 13.81
CA ASN A 462 15.15 -29.30 13.11
C ASN A 462 15.27 -27.87 13.65
N ILE A 463 14.17 -27.25 14.09
CA ILE A 463 14.20 -25.86 14.57
C ILE A 463 14.41 -25.79 16.08
N GLU A 464 13.76 -26.62 16.90
CA GLU A 464 13.88 -26.50 18.37
C GLU A 464 15.25 -26.99 18.87
N ASN A 465 15.85 -27.97 18.20
CA ASN A 465 17.18 -28.45 18.55
C ASN A 465 18.31 -27.53 18.06
N ASN A 466 18.03 -26.65 17.09
CA ASN A 466 19.03 -25.75 16.55
C ASN A 466 19.25 -24.58 17.54
N GLU A 467 20.38 -24.58 18.24
CA GLU A 467 20.73 -23.55 19.23
C GLU A 467 20.64 -22.13 18.69
N SER A 468 20.94 -21.95 17.39
CA SER A 468 20.86 -20.64 16.75
C SER A 468 19.43 -20.11 16.58
N LEU A 469 18.42 -21.00 16.63
CA LEU A 469 16.99 -20.72 16.45
C LEU A 469 16.18 -20.83 17.76
N LYS A 470 16.84 -21.07 18.89
CA LYS A 470 16.20 -21.07 20.22
C LYS A 470 15.84 -19.64 20.66
N LEU A 471 14.61 -19.45 21.11
CA LEU A 471 14.01 -18.17 21.58
C LEU A 471 14.52 -17.70 22.96
N GLU A 472 15.71 -18.16 23.39
CA GLU A 472 16.21 -17.93 24.75
C GLU A 472 17.26 -16.81 24.84
N ASN A 473 17.98 -16.49 23.75
CA ASN A 473 19.24 -15.73 23.86
C ASN A 473 19.31 -14.38 23.10
N SER A 474 18.22 -13.84 22.53
CA SER A 474 18.21 -12.45 21.99
C SER A 474 16.87 -11.99 21.40
N TYR A 475 15.99 -12.91 20.99
CA TYR A 475 14.74 -12.62 20.29
C TYR A 475 13.61 -13.49 20.82
N LYS A 476 12.39 -12.98 20.74
CA LYS A 476 11.17 -13.61 21.28
C LYS A 476 10.18 -14.04 20.19
N VAL A 477 10.42 -13.63 18.94
CA VAL A 477 9.61 -14.00 17.78
C VAL A 477 10.52 -14.52 16.66
N LEU A 478 10.19 -15.66 16.10
CA LEU A 478 10.84 -16.24 14.94
C LEU A 478 9.86 -16.21 13.77
N LEU A 479 10.26 -15.65 12.63
CA LEU A 479 9.37 -15.37 11.50
C LEU A 479 9.90 -16.04 10.22
N ASP A 480 9.00 -16.43 9.31
CA ASP A 480 9.37 -16.75 7.93
C ASP A 480 9.95 -15.54 7.18
N SER A 481 10.72 -15.80 6.12
CA SER A 481 11.29 -14.76 5.26
C SER A 481 10.70 -14.83 3.85
N GLU A 482 10.34 -13.68 3.31
CA GLU A 482 9.76 -13.54 1.97
C GLU A 482 10.79 -13.76 0.85
N SER A 483 12.07 -13.48 1.10
CA SER A 483 13.19 -13.73 0.18
C SER A 483 14.51 -13.87 0.93
N ASP A 484 15.57 -14.24 0.21
CA ASP A 484 16.95 -14.27 0.66
C ASP A 484 17.70 -12.94 0.42
N GLU A 485 17.12 -12.03 -0.37
CA GLU A 485 17.78 -10.81 -0.84
C GLU A 485 17.01 -9.52 -0.53
N GLY A 486 17.78 -8.43 -0.47
CA GLY A 486 17.27 -7.08 -0.52
C GLY A 486 16.30 -6.68 0.60
N LEU A 487 15.26 -5.93 0.25
CA LEU A 487 14.23 -5.46 1.17
C LEU A 487 13.45 -6.64 1.77
N LEU A 488 13.15 -7.62 0.93
CA LEU A 488 12.29 -8.77 1.21
C LEU A 488 12.89 -9.74 2.23
N LYS A 489 14.23 -9.76 2.38
CA LYS A 489 14.93 -10.58 3.38
C LYS A 489 14.48 -10.33 4.83
N ASN A 490 14.06 -9.11 5.14
CA ASN A 490 13.61 -8.74 6.48
C ASN A 490 12.09 -8.52 6.50
N MET A 491 11.38 -9.28 5.68
CA MET A 491 9.93 -9.25 5.58
C MET A 491 9.37 -10.66 5.71
N THR A 492 8.27 -10.75 6.44
CA THR A 492 7.56 -12.01 6.68
C THR A 492 6.77 -12.43 5.44
N ALA A 493 6.94 -13.67 5.00
CA ALA A 493 6.14 -14.23 3.92
C ALA A 493 4.66 -14.38 4.33
N GLY A 494 4.43 -14.63 5.61
CA GLY A 494 3.14 -14.41 6.26
C GLY A 494 2.39 -15.65 6.70
N GLY A 495 3.07 -16.80 6.71
CA GLY A 495 2.50 -18.07 7.11
C GLY A 495 3.00 -18.62 8.43
N TYR A 496 4.29 -18.45 8.70
CA TYR A 496 4.96 -19.17 9.77
C TYR A 496 5.61 -18.24 10.78
N PHE A 497 5.23 -18.40 12.03
CA PHE A 497 5.94 -17.75 13.13
C PHE A 497 5.89 -18.54 14.43
N LYS A 498 7.01 -18.54 15.16
CA LYS A 498 7.11 -19.02 16.55
C LYS A 498 7.17 -17.83 17.48
N VAL A 499 6.44 -17.89 18.58
CA VAL A 499 6.40 -16.81 19.58
C VAL A 499 6.70 -17.40 20.95
N LYS A 500 7.60 -16.74 21.68
CA LYS A 500 7.77 -16.90 23.11
C LYS A 500 6.96 -15.82 23.81
N SER A 501 6.14 -16.24 24.75
CA SER A 501 5.21 -15.38 25.46
C SER A 501 5.95 -14.42 26.38
N SER A 502 5.66 -13.13 26.21
CA SER A 502 6.20 -12.06 27.02
C SER A 502 5.33 -10.82 26.89
N LYS A 503 5.57 -9.81 27.73
CA LYS A 503 4.87 -8.53 27.63
C LYS A 503 5.09 -7.87 26.26
N GLU A 504 6.29 -7.95 25.70
CA GLU A 504 6.65 -7.37 24.41
C GLU A 504 5.97 -8.08 23.24
N THR A 505 5.80 -9.40 23.29
CA THR A 505 5.07 -10.14 22.24
C THR A 505 3.57 -9.90 22.33
N PHE A 506 3.02 -9.74 23.54
CA PHE A 506 1.65 -9.27 23.74
C PHE A 506 1.43 -7.85 23.14
N ASP A 507 2.36 -6.92 23.39
CA ASP A 507 2.29 -5.56 22.86
C ASP A 507 2.40 -5.53 21.32
N LEU A 508 3.24 -6.41 20.73
CA LEU A 508 3.33 -6.63 19.28
C LEU A 508 1.96 -7.01 18.69
N PHE A 509 1.32 -8.05 19.21
CA PHE A 509 0.04 -8.51 18.63
C PHE A 509 -1.11 -7.54 18.88
N ASN A 510 -1.11 -6.80 20.00
CA ASN A 510 -2.06 -5.69 20.19
C ASN A 510 -1.82 -4.54 19.22
N PHE A 511 -0.56 -4.21 18.91
CA PHE A 511 -0.24 -3.23 17.89
C PHE A 511 -0.75 -3.67 16.52
N VAL A 512 -0.48 -4.93 16.13
CA VAL A 512 -0.97 -5.49 14.87
C VAL A 512 -2.49 -5.42 14.82
N LYS A 513 -3.18 -5.95 15.84
CA LYS A 513 -4.64 -5.92 15.96
C LYS A 513 -5.21 -4.52 15.76
N LYS A 514 -4.73 -3.53 16.50
CA LYS A 514 -5.22 -2.14 16.44
C LYS A 514 -4.99 -1.46 15.09
N ASN A 515 -3.89 -1.80 14.40
CA ASN A 515 -3.63 -1.27 13.07
C ASN A 515 -4.57 -1.89 12.02
N LEU A 516 -4.86 -3.19 12.12
CA LEU A 516 -5.75 -3.90 11.20
C LEU A 516 -7.20 -3.41 11.28
N GLU A 517 -7.63 -2.79 12.38
CA GLU A 517 -8.97 -2.16 12.53
C GLU A 517 -9.13 -0.94 11.62
N ASN A 518 -8.06 -0.19 11.39
CA ASN A 518 -8.12 1.13 10.75
C ASN A 518 -7.32 1.22 9.45
N ARG A 519 -6.59 0.16 9.09
CA ARG A 519 -5.71 0.13 7.91
C ARG A 519 -5.92 -1.18 7.15
N LEU A 520 -6.05 -1.04 5.83
CA LEU A 520 -6.12 -2.16 4.90
C LEU A 520 -4.69 -2.65 4.61
N VAL A 521 -4.18 -3.55 5.46
CA VAL A 521 -2.82 -4.11 5.39
C VAL A 521 -2.85 -5.52 5.95
N THR A 522 -1.90 -6.36 5.55
CA THR A 522 -1.75 -7.69 6.09
C THR A 522 -1.07 -7.70 7.47
N ASP A 523 -1.42 -8.67 8.31
CA ASP A 523 -0.84 -8.83 9.64
C ASP A 523 0.67 -9.12 9.60
N ASN A 524 1.14 -9.91 8.64
CA ASN A 524 2.57 -10.17 8.41
C ASN A 524 3.35 -8.87 8.10
N ASN A 525 2.81 -8.01 7.24
CA ASN A 525 3.39 -6.69 6.97
C ASN A 525 3.41 -5.81 8.23
N MET A 526 2.36 -5.86 9.07
CA MET A 526 2.33 -5.16 10.36
C MET A 526 3.34 -5.72 11.37
N MET A 527 3.51 -7.04 11.44
CA MET A 527 4.53 -7.69 12.27
C MET A 527 5.93 -7.27 11.85
N SER A 528 6.24 -7.33 10.55
CA SER A 528 7.51 -6.87 9.98
C SER A 528 7.79 -5.41 10.34
N GLN A 529 6.78 -4.54 10.19
CA GLN A 529 6.87 -3.12 10.57
C GLN A 529 7.20 -2.96 12.07
N TYR A 530 6.51 -3.69 12.96
CA TYR A 530 6.73 -3.58 14.39
C TYR A 530 8.11 -4.11 14.81
N CYS A 531 8.53 -5.26 14.27
CA CYS A 531 9.85 -5.84 14.50
C CYS A 531 10.97 -4.85 14.12
N TYR A 532 10.84 -4.21 12.95
CA TYR A 532 11.80 -3.20 12.52
C TYR A 532 11.79 -1.97 13.43
N LYS A 533 10.61 -1.45 13.81
CA LYS A 533 10.48 -0.33 14.75
C LYS A 533 11.11 -0.62 16.10
N TYR A 534 10.90 -1.84 16.63
CA TYR A 534 11.48 -2.26 17.91
C TYR A 534 13.00 -2.20 17.89
N VAL A 535 13.63 -2.79 16.86
CA VAL A 535 15.10 -2.76 16.66
C VAL A 535 15.61 -1.32 16.64
N THR A 536 14.97 -0.44 15.88
CA THR A 536 15.40 0.97 15.79
C THR A 536 15.25 1.75 17.11
N SER A 537 14.37 1.29 18.02
CA SER A 537 14.11 1.96 19.30
C SER A 537 15.07 1.51 20.42
N LYS A 538 15.41 0.22 20.48
CA LYS A 538 16.20 -0.39 21.57
C LYS A 538 17.66 -0.66 21.24
N LYS A 539 18.17 -0.08 20.14
CA LYS A 539 19.57 -0.01 19.66
C LYS A 539 20.46 -1.27 19.64
N ASP A 540 20.20 -2.34 20.38
CA ASP A 540 21.03 -3.55 20.40
C ASP A 540 20.22 -4.85 20.65
N GLU A 541 18.88 -4.79 20.76
CA GLU A 541 18.02 -5.97 20.94
C GLU A 541 17.07 -6.19 19.75
N ALA A 542 17.13 -7.38 19.15
CA ALA A 542 16.20 -7.79 18.11
C ALA A 542 15.02 -8.55 18.71
N LEU A 543 13.81 -7.98 18.70
CA LEU A 543 12.61 -8.71 19.13
C LEU A 543 12.35 -9.93 18.24
N CYS A 544 12.63 -9.80 16.94
CA CYS A 544 12.27 -10.76 15.91
C CYS A 544 13.50 -11.23 15.13
N LYS A 545 13.54 -12.51 14.79
CA LYS A 545 14.54 -13.12 13.92
C LYS A 545 13.84 -13.82 12.75
N PHE A 546 14.45 -13.79 11.58
CA PHE A 546 13.93 -14.45 10.38
C PHE A 546 14.58 -15.82 10.22
N ILE A 547 13.77 -16.83 9.86
CA ILE A 547 14.22 -18.19 9.55
C ILE A 547 14.97 -18.14 8.22
N PRO A 548 16.19 -18.69 8.15
CA PRO A 548 16.94 -18.75 6.91
C PRO A 548 16.14 -19.44 5.80
N THR A 549 16.17 -18.89 4.59
CA THR A 549 15.49 -19.43 3.40
C THR A 549 15.98 -20.82 2.99
N THR A 550 17.16 -21.24 3.46
CA THR A 550 17.68 -22.59 3.29
C THR A 550 16.92 -23.63 4.12
N ILE A 551 16.27 -23.21 5.21
CA ILE A 551 15.44 -24.06 6.06
C ILE A 551 13.99 -23.98 5.61
N MET A 552 13.45 -22.77 5.48
CA MET A 552 12.05 -22.54 5.12
C MET A 552 11.92 -21.41 4.12
N SER A 553 11.22 -21.64 3.02
CA SER A 553 11.00 -20.62 1.99
C SER A 553 9.65 -20.80 1.31
N ASN A 554 9.17 -19.73 0.69
CA ASN A 554 8.04 -19.74 -0.23
C ASN A 554 8.50 -20.13 -1.66
N TRP A 555 7.60 -20.15 -2.64
CA TRP A 555 7.96 -20.43 -4.04
C TRP A 555 8.78 -19.32 -4.73
N ARG A 556 9.05 -18.19 -4.06
CA ARG A 556 9.88 -17.08 -4.57
C ARG A 556 11.38 -17.35 -4.41
N LEU A 557 11.77 -18.62 -4.41
CA LEU A 557 13.16 -19.08 -4.36
C LEU A 557 14.01 -18.46 -5.48
N ASN A 558 15.23 -18.05 -5.14
CA ASN A 558 16.23 -17.75 -6.14
C ASN A 558 16.81 -19.06 -6.71
N VAL A 559 16.13 -19.59 -7.74
CA VAL A 559 16.45 -20.89 -8.38
C VAL A 559 17.92 -20.99 -8.82
N GLU A 560 18.60 -19.88 -9.08
CA GLU A 560 20.01 -19.87 -9.50
C GLU A 560 21.00 -20.09 -8.34
N LYS A 561 20.61 -19.74 -7.10
CA LYS A 561 21.47 -19.86 -5.91
C LYS A 561 21.18 -21.11 -5.08
N VAL A 562 20.00 -21.69 -5.23
CA VAL A 562 19.52 -22.80 -4.39
C VAL A 562 20.06 -24.12 -4.92
N LYS A 563 21.07 -24.68 -4.24
CA LYS A 563 21.63 -26.01 -4.55
C LYS A 563 20.69 -27.16 -4.13
N ASN A 564 20.03 -27.02 -2.99
CA ASN A 564 19.10 -27.99 -2.43
C ASN A 564 17.80 -27.28 -2.08
N LEU A 565 16.65 -27.92 -2.34
CA LEU A 565 15.35 -27.40 -1.89
C LEU A 565 15.36 -27.22 -0.35
N PRO A 566 14.65 -26.21 0.18
CA PRO A 566 14.50 -26.02 1.62
C PRO A 566 13.79 -27.21 2.27
N LEU A 567 13.90 -27.35 3.59
CA LEU A 567 13.23 -28.40 4.36
C LEU A 567 11.71 -28.18 4.41
N PHE A 568 11.29 -26.91 4.41
CA PHE A 568 9.89 -26.49 4.44
C PHE A 568 9.63 -25.56 3.24
N LEU A 569 8.68 -25.93 2.39
CA LEU A 569 8.36 -25.17 1.17
C LEU A 569 6.88 -24.78 1.13
N GLN A 570 6.59 -23.48 1.23
CA GLN A 570 5.23 -22.93 1.26
C GLN A 570 4.70 -22.59 -0.15
N TYR A 571 3.50 -23.10 -0.49
CA TYR A 571 2.77 -22.81 -1.74
C TYR A 571 2.09 -21.45 -1.75
N ASP A 572 2.75 -20.43 -2.29
CA ASP A 572 2.17 -19.09 -2.45
C ASP A 572 1.62 -18.79 -3.86
N GLY A 573 1.59 -19.79 -4.75
CA GLY A 573 0.96 -19.66 -6.07
C GLY A 573 -0.57 -19.80 -6.05
N GLY A 574 -1.22 -19.44 -7.17
CA GLY A 574 -2.63 -19.72 -7.44
C GLY A 574 -3.65 -18.74 -6.82
N ALA A 575 -4.82 -18.64 -7.42
CA ALA A 575 -5.92 -17.75 -7.00
C ALA A 575 -6.78 -18.35 -5.87
N GLY A 576 -6.58 -19.62 -5.50
CA GLY A 576 -7.35 -20.27 -4.43
C GLY A 576 -6.85 -21.68 -4.07
N SER A 577 -7.41 -22.23 -3.00
CA SER A 577 -7.00 -23.53 -2.44
C SER A 577 -7.17 -24.71 -3.41
N GLU A 578 -8.17 -24.70 -4.27
CA GLU A 578 -8.39 -25.74 -5.28
C GLU A 578 -7.28 -25.79 -6.33
N GLU A 579 -6.81 -24.62 -6.79
CA GLU A 579 -5.69 -24.53 -7.74
C GLU A 579 -4.39 -24.98 -7.08
N LYS A 580 -4.14 -24.56 -5.82
CA LYS A 580 -2.98 -25.04 -5.05
C LYS A 580 -2.98 -26.57 -4.93
N PHE A 581 -4.15 -27.15 -4.65
CA PHE A 581 -4.29 -28.60 -4.50
C PHE A 581 -4.02 -29.35 -5.81
N LYS A 582 -4.54 -28.87 -6.95
CA LYS A 582 -4.21 -29.43 -8.28
C LYS A 582 -2.72 -29.35 -8.57
N LYS A 583 -2.07 -28.25 -8.16
CA LYS A 583 -0.62 -28.08 -8.34
C LYS A 583 0.19 -29.03 -7.47
N PHE A 584 -0.27 -29.36 -6.25
CA PHE A 584 0.35 -30.41 -5.44
C PHE A 584 0.34 -31.77 -6.13
N GLU A 585 -0.70 -32.10 -6.89
CA GLU A 585 -0.75 -33.32 -7.70
C GLU A 585 0.32 -33.32 -8.81
N GLU A 586 0.45 -32.21 -9.56
CA GLU A 586 1.42 -32.07 -10.64
C GLU A 586 2.88 -32.25 -10.16
N ILE A 587 3.23 -31.62 -9.04
CA ILE A 587 4.59 -31.61 -8.49
C ILE A 587 4.93 -32.86 -7.65
N GLY A 588 3.98 -33.78 -7.47
CA GLY A 588 4.18 -35.01 -6.67
C GLY A 588 4.00 -34.83 -5.16
N ALA A 589 3.49 -33.68 -4.70
CA ALA A 589 3.23 -33.36 -3.30
C ALA A 589 1.81 -33.76 -2.82
N LEU A 590 1.16 -34.71 -3.49
CA LEU A 590 -0.12 -35.27 -3.09
C LEU A 590 0.12 -36.52 -2.20
N PHE A 591 -0.15 -36.37 -0.91
CA PHE A 591 0.00 -37.38 0.13
C PHE A 591 -1.35 -38.01 0.54
N VAL A 592 -2.47 -37.34 0.26
CA VAL A 592 -3.81 -37.83 0.61
C VAL A 592 -4.47 -38.59 -0.55
N ASN A 593 -5.16 -39.69 -0.23
CA ASN A 593 -5.98 -40.41 -1.19
C ASN A 593 -7.47 -40.02 -1.06
N LEU A 594 -7.90 -39.04 -1.87
CA LEU A 594 -9.28 -38.53 -1.84
C LEU A 594 -10.34 -39.54 -2.30
N SER A 595 -9.99 -40.66 -2.95
CA SER A 595 -10.96 -41.71 -3.32
C SER A 595 -11.67 -42.31 -2.11
N THR A 596 -11.03 -42.25 -0.94
CA THR A 596 -11.56 -42.74 0.34
C THR A 596 -12.47 -41.74 1.06
N TYR A 597 -12.72 -40.56 0.48
CA TYR A 597 -13.58 -39.57 1.12
C TYR A 597 -15.00 -40.11 1.36
N ASN A 598 -15.54 -40.88 0.42
CA ASN A 598 -16.89 -41.46 0.50
C ASN A 598 -17.04 -42.55 1.57
N SER A 599 -15.96 -43.23 1.97
CA SER A 599 -16.00 -44.20 3.07
C SER A 599 -15.99 -43.52 4.45
N GLY A 600 -15.87 -42.18 4.49
CA GLY A 600 -15.87 -41.37 5.70
C GLY A 600 -14.61 -41.50 6.54
N LYS A 601 -13.57 -42.19 6.04
CA LYS A 601 -12.24 -42.25 6.65
C LYS A 601 -11.20 -42.07 5.55
N ILE A 602 -10.44 -40.99 5.65
CA ILE A 602 -9.42 -40.65 4.67
C ILE A 602 -8.18 -41.52 4.90
N SER A 603 -7.62 -42.06 3.82
CA SER A 603 -6.33 -42.76 3.85
C SER A 603 -5.20 -41.91 3.27
N CYS A 604 -4.03 -42.03 3.87
CA CYS A 604 -2.79 -41.43 3.38
C CYS A 604 -2.03 -42.40 2.49
N ILE A 605 -1.34 -41.85 1.48
CA ILE A 605 -0.48 -42.60 0.57
C ILE A 605 0.85 -42.84 1.30
N LYS A 606 0.98 -44.00 1.95
CA LYS A 606 2.13 -44.32 2.82
C LYS A 606 3.47 -44.15 2.13
N GLU A 607 3.61 -44.65 0.91
CA GLU A 607 4.86 -44.54 0.12
C GLU A 607 5.40 -43.11 0.02
N ARG A 608 4.50 -42.12 -0.10
CA ARG A 608 4.87 -40.71 -0.20
C ARG A 608 5.02 -40.05 1.18
N SER A 609 4.21 -40.49 2.14
CA SER A 609 4.14 -39.90 3.49
C SER A 609 5.32 -40.33 4.37
N ASP A 610 5.85 -41.54 4.14
CA ASP A 610 7.01 -42.07 4.86
C ASP A 610 8.31 -41.40 4.40
N ASN A 611 8.44 -41.11 3.09
CA ASN A 611 9.59 -40.43 2.50
C ASN A 611 9.20 -39.17 1.70
N PRO A 612 8.76 -38.08 2.35
CA PRO A 612 8.38 -36.85 1.65
C PRO A 612 9.49 -36.27 0.79
N LYS A 613 10.76 -36.47 1.17
CA LYS A 613 11.95 -35.99 0.45
C LYS A 613 12.04 -36.54 -0.98
N GLU A 614 11.65 -37.79 -1.20
CA GLU A 614 11.80 -38.50 -2.49
C GLU A 614 10.55 -38.34 -3.37
N SER A 615 9.39 -38.08 -2.77
CA SER A 615 8.12 -37.93 -3.49
C SER A 615 8.05 -36.70 -4.43
N LEU A 616 8.87 -35.69 -4.18
CA LEU A 616 8.79 -34.38 -4.84
C LEU A 616 9.52 -34.34 -6.19
N LYS A 617 8.83 -33.88 -7.23
CA LYS A 617 9.42 -33.66 -8.55
C LYS A 617 10.17 -32.33 -8.59
N ILE A 618 11.43 -32.33 -8.13
CA ILE A 618 12.30 -31.15 -7.99
C ILE A 618 12.33 -30.30 -9.27
N ASN A 619 12.45 -30.92 -10.44
CA ASN A 619 12.51 -30.22 -11.72
C ASN A 619 11.26 -29.38 -12.03
N LEU A 620 10.07 -29.88 -11.65
CA LEU A 620 8.82 -29.15 -11.84
C LEU A 620 8.71 -27.98 -10.85
N ILE A 621 9.08 -28.19 -9.59
CA ILE A 621 9.10 -27.15 -8.56
C ILE A 621 10.01 -25.98 -8.98
N MET A 622 11.22 -26.29 -9.46
CA MET A 622 12.17 -25.27 -9.95
C MET A 622 11.64 -24.53 -11.19
N LYS A 623 11.00 -25.25 -12.12
CA LYS A 623 10.38 -24.64 -13.32
C LYS A 623 9.25 -23.68 -12.94
N GLU A 624 8.41 -24.08 -11.99
CA GLU A 624 7.28 -23.29 -11.51
C GLU A 624 7.74 -22.06 -10.72
N SER A 625 8.73 -22.22 -9.84
CA SER A 625 9.37 -21.09 -9.14
C SER A 625 9.94 -20.07 -10.12
N LYS A 626 10.62 -20.52 -11.17
CA LYS A 626 11.15 -19.65 -12.23
C LYS A 626 10.02 -18.93 -12.99
N ALA A 627 8.89 -19.58 -13.22
CA ALA A 627 7.73 -18.97 -13.87
C ALA A 627 7.07 -17.90 -12.98
N GLN A 628 6.87 -18.18 -11.69
CA GLN A 628 6.33 -17.22 -10.73
C GLN A 628 7.24 -16.00 -10.57
N ASN A 629 8.56 -16.21 -10.52
CA ASN A 629 9.53 -15.12 -10.47
C ASN A 629 9.45 -14.20 -11.72
N LYS A 630 9.07 -14.73 -12.89
CA LYS A 630 8.83 -13.92 -14.10
C LYS A 630 7.50 -13.16 -14.06
N LEU A 631 6.43 -13.77 -13.54
CA LEU A 631 5.12 -13.14 -13.42
C LEU A 631 5.16 -11.94 -12.47
N ASN A 632 5.98 -12.01 -11.42
CA ASN A 632 6.14 -10.94 -10.44
C ASN A 632 7.14 -9.83 -10.87
N ILE A 633 7.34 -9.59 -12.17
CA ILE A 633 8.26 -8.56 -12.68
C ILE A 633 7.94 -7.16 -12.14
N LEU A 634 6.65 -6.82 -12.00
CA LEU A 634 6.22 -5.52 -11.48
C LEU A 634 6.52 -5.39 -9.97
N ASP A 635 6.18 -6.41 -9.18
CA ASP A 635 6.47 -6.46 -7.74
C ASP A 635 7.98 -6.37 -7.49
N ARG A 636 8.77 -7.18 -8.21
CA ARG A 636 10.24 -7.13 -8.16
C ARG A 636 10.82 -5.80 -8.66
N GLY A 637 10.25 -5.20 -9.69
CA GLY A 637 10.66 -3.89 -10.19
C GLY A 637 10.46 -2.79 -9.14
N LEU A 638 9.35 -2.84 -8.42
CA LEU A 638 9.05 -1.93 -7.31
C LEU A 638 9.93 -2.21 -6.09
N CYS A 639 10.18 -3.47 -5.73
CA CYS A 639 11.16 -3.84 -4.71
C CYS A 639 12.55 -3.33 -5.07
N TRP A 640 12.99 -3.53 -6.31
CA TRP A 640 14.28 -3.05 -6.79
C TRP A 640 14.37 -1.52 -6.76
N MET A 641 13.32 -0.81 -7.16
CA MET A 641 13.26 0.65 -7.02
C MET A 641 13.32 1.08 -5.54
N ALA A 642 12.62 0.37 -4.65
CA ALA A 642 12.64 0.65 -3.23
C ALA A 642 14.03 0.41 -2.63
N GLU A 643 14.69 -0.69 -3.00
CA GLU A 643 16.06 -1.01 -2.62
C GLU A 643 17.06 -0.01 -3.17
N PHE A 644 16.92 0.38 -4.44
CA PHE A 644 17.72 1.43 -5.05
C PHE A 644 17.57 2.74 -4.26
N LEU A 645 16.35 3.13 -3.90
CA LEU A 645 16.09 4.31 -3.08
C LEU A 645 16.68 4.19 -1.67
N ILE A 646 16.64 3.00 -1.05
CA ILE A 646 17.20 2.76 0.28
C ILE A 646 18.73 2.78 0.25
N ASN A 647 19.35 2.11 -0.71
CA ASN A 647 20.80 2.08 -0.90
C ASN A 647 21.33 3.48 -1.22
N THR A 648 20.59 4.26 -2.01
CA THR A 648 20.94 5.65 -2.34
C THR A 648 20.70 6.58 -1.14
N PHE A 649 19.62 6.35 -0.37
CA PHE A 649 19.21 7.18 0.75
C PHE A 649 18.87 6.33 1.99
N PRO A 650 19.87 5.92 2.79
CA PRO A 650 19.64 5.01 3.93
C PRO A 650 18.62 5.52 4.96
N PHE A 651 18.44 6.84 5.07
CA PHE A 651 17.42 7.44 5.95
C PHE A 651 15.97 7.14 5.52
N LEU A 652 15.75 6.76 4.25
CA LEU A 652 14.45 6.33 3.74
C LEU A 652 14.09 4.92 4.21
N GLU A 653 15.05 4.09 4.60
CA GLU A 653 14.80 2.69 4.97
C GLU A 653 13.70 2.56 6.02
N TYR A 654 13.79 3.35 7.08
CA TYR A 654 12.79 3.33 8.15
C TYR A 654 11.38 3.56 7.61
N TYR A 655 11.22 4.44 6.65
CA TYR A 655 9.91 4.79 6.14
C TYR A 655 9.42 3.89 5.01
N MET A 656 10.33 3.45 4.15
CA MET A 656 10.04 2.46 3.13
C MET A 656 9.53 1.18 3.81
N ARG A 657 10.26 0.68 4.82
CA ARG A 657 9.89 -0.52 5.59
C ARG A 657 8.70 -0.30 6.53
N SER A 658 8.58 0.87 7.16
CA SER A 658 7.52 1.08 8.15
C SER A 658 6.20 1.60 7.58
N TRP A 659 6.18 2.22 6.40
CA TRP A 659 4.97 2.93 5.94
C TRP A 659 4.64 2.60 4.49
N ILE A 660 5.59 2.77 3.58
CA ILE A 660 5.28 2.61 2.15
C ILE A 660 5.02 1.15 1.84
N TYR A 661 5.99 0.29 2.10
CA TYR A 661 5.95 -1.08 1.62
C TYR A 661 4.80 -1.90 2.22
N PRO A 662 4.53 -1.88 3.54
CA PRO A 662 3.38 -2.59 4.12
C PRO A 662 2.04 -2.23 3.45
N ASP A 663 1.80 -0.94 3.22
CA ASP A 663 0.56 -0.44 2.63
C ASP A 663 0.50 -0.71 1.11
N PHE A 664 1.59 -0.44 0.39
CA PHE A 664 1.66 -0.63 -1.06
C PHE A 664 1.64 -2.10 -1.46
N SER A 665 2.35 -2.97 -0.75
CA SER A 665 2.44 -4.39 -1.07
C SER A 665 1.05 -5.02 -1.09
N TYR A 666 0.22 -4.69 -0.10
CA TYR A 666 -1.14 -5.21 -0.06
C TYR A 666 -2.03 -4.60 -1.16
N ILE A 667 -1.94 -3.28 -1.40
CA ILE A 667 -2.68 -2.61 -2.47
C ILE A 667 -2.31 -3.14 -3.87
N LEU A 668 -1.07 -3.55 -4.10
CA LEU A 668 -0.61 -4.14 -5.36
C LEU A 668 -1.04 -5.61 -5.52
N THR A 669 -1.29 -6.30 -4.40
CA THR A 669 -1.69 -7.71 -4.38
C THR A 669 -3.20 -7.88 -4.61
N ILE A 670 -3.99 -6.87 -4.22
CA ILE A 670 -5.40 -6.72 -4.59
C ILE A 670 -5.48 -6.30 -6.05
#